data_AF-A0A7X3V4V7-F1
#
_entry.id   AF-A0A7X3V4V7-F1
#
_cell.length_a   1.000
_cell.length_b   1.000
_cell.length_c   1.000
_cell.angle_alpha   90.00
_cell.angle_beta   90.00
_cell.angle_gamma   90.00
#
_symmetry.space_group_name_H-M   'P 1'
#
loop_
_entity.id
_entity.type
_entity.pdbx_description
1 polymer ?
#
loop_
_entity_poly.entity_id
_entity_poly.type
_entity_poly.pdbx_seq_one_letter_code
_entity_poly.pdbx_strand_id
1 'polypeptide(L)'
;MVTDQHGAAFSGTVTWRSLQPTVFTVNPNGVATAVSNGSGTLSASLEGLSATAQVTVRQIPATAVEVGGGGQEALPGSTLRDPIVVRVLDRGGTPTAGAKIDFVPSEGHGSVDPESDTSNAAGEASTLWTLGTNIGPKLLTARVPDGPTVRITATATVGSAIEVVAGHQQSGLVGTPLRDPIVVRVLDRHGEPFPGTAVRFRLPGGNGSVTPDSVVTDDAGEAATLWTLGDSAGPQFLTATVPSGPSTRVEARGLTGVGICDRTVQVQQSILRTTGHRDCADVTDQDLARIRSLGYGDHVETLNGIARLYDDDFRGLSGLEVLIMRYNDFVSLPSRAFSDLSSLKRLDLSRNSDLSELPDDLFRGLSSLEEMSLPFNRLATLSSGLFAGLHNLKGLDLSGNRLESVPPDIFYGLSSLERLNLSGNPIRAMPDGTFANLSGLKVLHLISRCDADASAAGSSATMSQHRDLSAISVGSRPDRDAFVLPAQSGQWKPEAAVAGQVDDFGPAFPVNPVQRCVDRATSLSAGTLSGLVSLDTLSIGGWFDEIRLGAFSNLSSLRYLRLESPVVRLPDGALANLASLEGLTLRMPLERLARADFAGLGRLRSLTLDDTEIKVLPGDVFATLTNLRFIRLSANDELSTLHGDTFRRLTNMEYIQLFWNGITSLPEGAFSGLRRMRYLWLDGNGLRFLPAQVFSDLTSLEQLAIGEDLTEWPPDALSDLSSLEFFWLYNGSVGFSDVELPAGMFTGNRRLRNIWVQQRLRELPSGLFSGLSGLEGLRLDANRLSALPPGTFVGLTALTRLYLCNNPGTPFPLPLTLERTDADDPSAAGPATMQVRLATGAPFDVSVAISAPGATLSPSVVTMAKGASTSSPFTVTRRPDHSGTVVVSVSKVPETPPVSCNAPRRKDTYLGLQVVLGDAVSVFR
;
A
#
# COMPACT_ATOMS: atom_id res chain seq x y z
N MET A 1 34.60 -75.25 -8.33
CA MET A 1 34.59 -76.71 -8.08
C MET A 1 35.90 -77.04 -7.41
N VAL A 2 35.88 -77.68 -6.23
CA VAL A 2 37.11 -78.16 -5.60
C VAL A 2 37.28 -79.61 -6.04
N THR A 3 38.40 -79.91 -6.69
CA THR A 3 38.73 -81.25 -7.13
C THR A 3 40.02 -81.71 -6.46
N ASP A 4 40.10 -83.00 -6.16
CA ASP A 4 41.38 -83.58 -5.77
C ASP A 4 42.35 -83.65 -6.95
N GLN A 5 43.57 -84.13 -6.70
CA GLN A 5 44.63 -84.27 -7.71
C GLN A 5 44.27 -85.22 -8.88
N HIS A 6 43.19 -85.99 -8.77
CA HIS A 6 42.68 -86.90 -9.80
C HIS A 6 41.41 -86.37 -10.48
N GLY A 7 40.99 -85.14 -10.17
CA GLY A 7 39.79 -84.52 -10.75
C GLY A 7 38.47 -84.92 -10.06
N ALA A 8 38.50 -85.69 -8.97
CA ALA A 8 37.30 -86.08 -8.25
C ALA A 8 36.79 -84.91 -7.38
N ALA A 9 35.47 -84.68 -7.38
CA ALA A 9 34.86 -83.61 -6.60
C ALA A 9 35.07 -83.84 -5.09
N PHE A 10 35.72 -82.88 -4.43
CA PHE A 10 36.04 -82.94 -3.02
C PHE A 10 34.92 -82.28 -2.20
N SER A 11 34.41 -82.97 -1.18
CA SER A 11 33.31 -82.49 -0.33
C SER A 11 33.83 -81.72 0.88
N GLY A 12 33.72 -80.39 0.85
CA GLY A 12 34.07 -79.51 1.98
C GLY A 12 33.48 -78.10 1.79
N THR A 13 33.33 -77.34 2.88
CA THR A 13 32.73 -76.00 2.84
C THR A 13 33.78 -74.94 2.51
N VAL A 14 33.70 -74.36 1.30
CA VAL A 14 34.59 -73.28 0.88
C VAL A 14 34.23 -71.98 1.60
N THR A 15 35.21 -71.36 2.23
CA THR A 15 35.05 -70.01 2.82
C THR A 15 35.43 -68.96 1.77
N TRP A 16 34.50 -68.04 1.50
CA TRP A 16 34.69 -66.94 0.55
C TRP A 16 34.96 -65.62 1.27
N ARG A 17 35.93 -64.85 0.77
CA ARG A 17 36.28 -63.54 1.32
C ARG A 17 36.66 -62.57 0.21
N SER A 18 36.09 -61.37 0.23
CA SER A 18 36.61 -60.24 -0.53
C SER A 18 37.74 -59.59 0.26
N LEU A 19 38.89 -59.39 -0.39
CA LEU A 19 40.01 -58.65 0.19
C LEU A 19 39.82 -57.11 0.06
N GLN A 20 38.79 -56.66 -0.67
CA GLN A 20 38.42 -55.25 -0.85
C GLN A 20 36.90 -55.09 -0.70
N PRO A 21 36.35 -55.17 0.53
CA PRO A 21 34.91 -55.13 0.77
C PRO A 21 34.25 -53.79 0.40
N THR A 22 35.03 -52.72 0.25
CA THR A 22 34.56 -51.43 -0.27
C THR A 22 34.26 -51.46 -1.77
N VAL A 23 34.81 -52.41 -2.54
CA VAL A 23 34.60 -52.57 -3.99
C VAL A 23 33.50 -53.59 -4.26
N PHE A 24 33.55 -54.75 -3.60
CA PHE A 24 32.48 -55.75 -3.65
C PHE A 24 32.50 -56.61 -2.37
N THR A 25 31.33 -57.03 -1.92
CA THR A 25 31.19 -58.03 -0.85
C THR A 25 30.96 -59.41 -1.46
N VAL A 26 31.19 -60.47 -0.69
CA VAL A 26 30.89 -61.84 -1.10
C VAL A 26 30.18 -62.55 0.05
N ASN A 27 29.09 -63.25 -0.26
CA ASN A 27 28.38 -64.03 0.74
C ASN A 27 28.99 -65.44 0.92
N PRO A 28 28.58 -66.21 1.95
CA PRO A 28 29.12 -67.56 2.18
C PRO A 28 28.92 -68.55 1.02
N ASN A 29 27.99 -68.28 0.11
CA ASN A 29 27.73 -69.11 -1.09
C ASN A 29 28.62 -68.70 -2.28
N GLY A 30 29.51 -67.72 -2.12
CA GLY A 30 30.41 -67.25 -3.17
C GLY A 30 29.79 -66.25 -4.15
N VAL A 31 28.61 -65.70 -3.85
CA VAL A 31 27.98 -64.66 -4.68
C VAL A 31 28.58 -63.31 -4.33
N ALA A 32 29.29 -62.71 -5.30
CA ALA A 32 29.84 -61.37 -5.16
C ALA A 32 28.78 -60.30 -5.48
N THR A 33 28.65 -59.30 -4.60
CA THR A 33 27.77 -58.13 -4.79
C THR A 33 28.62 -56.88 -4.90
N ALA A 34 28.49 -56.17 -6.02
CA ALA A 34 29.19 -54.91 -6.27
C ALA A 34 28.80 -53.83 -5.23
N VAL A 35 29.78 -53.06 -4.77
CA VAL A 35 29.60 -51.95 -3.83
C VAL A 35 30.04 -50.63 -4.46
N SER A 36 31.23 -50.57 -5.06
CA SER A 36 31.73 -49.38 -5.76
C SER A 36 32.70 -49.76 -6.89
N ASN A 37 32.96 -48.84 -7.81
CA ASN A 37 33.90 -49.05 -8.91
C ASN A 37 35.32 -49.32 -8.38
N GLY A 38 35.98 -50.33 -8.93
CA GLY A 38 37.34 -50.69 -8.55
C GLY A 38 37.67 -52.13 -8.86
N SER A 39 38.89 -52.52 -8.52
CA SER A 39 39.34 -53.91 -8.64
C SER A 39 39.72 -54.44 -7.28
N GLY A 40 39.41 -55.69 -7.01
CA GLY A 40 39.76 -56.37 -5.79
C GLY A 40 39.91 -57.87 -5.99
N THR A 41 40.46 -58.53 -4.99
CA THR A 41 40.75 -59.95 -5.03
C THR A 41 39.69 -60.71 -4.24
N LEU A 42 39.00 -61.63 -4.90
CA LEU A 42 38.16 -62.64 -4.26
C LEU A 42 39.05 -63.81 -3.87
N SER A 43 38.99 -64.22 -2.61
CA SER A 43 39.69 -65.39 -2.09
C SER A 43 38.70 -66.48 -1.71
N ALA A 44 39.01 -67.71 -2.09
CA ALA A 44 38.31 -68.93 -1.70
C ALA A 44 39.30 -69.84 -0.97
N SER A 45 38.93 -70.36 0.20
CA SER A 45 39.80 -71.25 0.98
C SER A 45 39.06 -72.46 1.54
N LEU A 46 39.72 -73.62 1.54
CA LEU A 46 39.24 -74.88 2.12
C LEU A 46 40.42 -75.67 2.71
N GLU A 47 40.39 -75.97 4.01
CA GLU A 47 41.34 -76.87 4.70
C GLU A 47 42.83 -76.66 4.33
N GLY A 48 43.28 -75.40 4.35
CA GLY A 48 44.68 -75.03 4.05
C GLY A 48 44.98 -74.78 2.57
N LEU A 49 44.07 -75.10 1.65
CA LEU A 49 44.13 -74.72 0.25
C LEU A 49 43.49 -73.34 0.04
N SER A 50 44.07 -72.52 -0.84
CA SER A 50 43.50 -71.23 -1.23
C SER A 50 43.63 -70.96 -2.72
N ALA A 51 42.62 -70.31 -3.28
CA ALA A 51 42.61 -69.80 -4.64
C ALA A 51 42.13 -68.35 -4.63
N THR A 52 42.64 -67.55 -5.55
CA THR A 52 42.22 -66.15 -5.69
C THR A 52 41.80 -65.85 -7.11
N ALA A 53 40.85 -64.92 -7.26
CA ALA A 53 40.39 -64.40 -8.53
C ALA A 53 40.32 -62.87 -8.47
N GLN A 54 40.73 -62.20 -9.54
CA GLN A 54 40.54 -60.76 -9.67
C GLN A 54 39.09 -60.46 -10.07
N VAL A 55 38.43 -59.59 -9.33
CA VAL A 55 37.09 -59.08 -9.61
C VAL A 55 37.22 -57.59 -9.86
N THR A 56 36.74 -57.14 -11.02
CA THR A 56 36.67 -55.71 -11.35
C THR A 56 35.21 -55.30 -11.46
N VAL A 57 34.80 -54.35 -10.62
CA VAL A 57 33.48 -53.74 -10.63
C VAL A 57 33.54 -52.45 -11.43
N ARG A 58 32.68 -52.32 -12.44
CA ARG A 58 32.49 -51.11 -13.23
C ARG A 58 31.00 -50.81 -13.34
N GLN A 59 30.61 -49.59 -13.04
CA GLN A 59 29.30 -49.05 -13.39
C GLN A 59 29.21 -48.99 -14.92
N ILE A 60 28.08 -49.45 -15.44
CA ILE A 60 27.80 -49.46 -16.87
C ILE A 60 26.88 -48.28 -17.17
N PRO A 61 27.35 -47.29 -17.98
CA PRO A 61 26.49 -46.25 -18.51
C PRO A 61 25.24 -46.82 -19.16
N ALA A 62 24.07 -46.35 -18.74
CA ALA A 62 22.78 -46.82 -19.28
C ALA A 62 22.02 -45.71 -19.99
N THR A 63 22.03 -44.49 -19.46
CA THR A 63 21.40 -43.32 -20.07
C THR A 63 22.34 -42.12 -20.05
N ALA A 64 22.16 -41.21 -21.01
CA ALA A 64 22.83 -39.92 -21.05
C ALA A 64 21.78 -38.85 -21.29
N VAL A 65 21.86 -37.74 -20.56
CA VAL A 65 20.93 -36.62 -20.65
C VAL A 65 21.70 -35.31 -20.75
N GLU A 66 21.18 -34.39 -21.55
CA GLU A 66 21.65 -33.00 -21.54
C GLU A 66 21.21 -32.35 -20.22
N VAL A 67 22.14 -31.71 -19.51
CA VAL A 67 21.87 -31.02 -18.24
C VAL A 67 22.22 -29.54 -18.27
N GLY A 68 22.86 -29.06 -19.34
CA GLY A 68 23.19 -27.65 -19.53
C GLY A 68 23.73 -27.33 -20.91
N GLY A 69 23.58 -26.08 -21.34
CA GLY A 69 24.17 -25.53 -22.56
C GLY A 69 23.49 -25.88 -23.89
N GLY A 70 22.53 -26.80 -23.97
CA GLY A 70 21.79 -26.98 -25.23
C GLY A 70 20.77 -25.87 -25.48
N GLY A 71 20.25 -25.84 -26.70
CA GLY A 71 19.27 -24.86 -27.15
C GLY A 71 19.81 -23.45 -27.40
N GLN A 72 21.10 -23.20 -27.15
CA GLN A 72 21.74 -21.89 -27.33
C GLN A 72 21.71 -21.41 -28.79
N GLU A 73 21.76 -20.10 -28.95
CA GLU A 73 21.89 -19.40 -30.24
C GLU A 73 23.24 -18.66 -30.28
N ALA A 74 23.92 -18.70 -31.43
CA ALA A 74 25.15 -17.93 -31.64
C ALA A 74 25.32 -17.57 -33.11
N LEU A 75 26.20 -16.62 -33.40
CA LEU A 75 26.56 -16.25 -34.76
C LEU A 75 27.16 -17.45 -35.51
N PRO A 76 26.94 -17.58 -36.83
CA PRO A 76 27.56 -18.64 -37.62
C PRO A 76 29.09 -18.59 -37.50
N GLY A 77 29.71 -19.73 -37.20
CA GLY A 77 31.16 -19.81 -36.96
C GLY A 77 31.62 -19.43 -35.55
N SER A 78 30.71 -19.02 -34.66
CA SER A 78 31.05 -18.59 -33.30
C SER A 78 30.86 -19.69 -32.25
N THR A 79 31.57 -19.54 -31.14
CA THR A 79 31.50 -20.42 -29.99
C THR A 79 30.31 -20.10 -29.11
N LEU A 80 29.57 -21.12 -28.67
CA LEU A 80 28.49 -20.98 -27.70
C LEU A 80 29.02 -20.40 -26.39
N ARG A 81 28.21 -19.58 -25.71
CA ARG A 81 28.59 -18.92 -24.47
C ARG A 81 28.76 -19.92 -23.33
N ASP A 82 27.77 -20.79 -23.17
CA ASP A 82 27.78 -21.83 -22.14
C ASP A 82 28.29 -23.15 -22.73
N PRO A 83 29.08 -23.94 -21.98
CA PRO A 83 29.50 -25.26 -22.43
C PRO A 83 28.31 -26.22 -22.48
N ILE A 84 28.34 -27.17 -23.43
CA ILE A 84 27.39 -28.28 -23.46
C ILE A 84 27.76 -29.25 -22.34
N VAL A 85 26.82 -29.52 -21.44
CA VAL A 85 27.02 -30.43 -20.31
C VAL A 85 26.07 -31.62 -20.43
N VAL A 86 26.64 -32.83 -20.41
CA VAL A 86 25.91 -34.09 -20.48
C VAL A 86 26.18 -34.89 -19.22
N ARG A 87 25.12 -35.43 -18.62
CA ARG A 87 25.21 -36.31 -17.46
C ARG A 87 24.91 -37.76 -17.85
N VAL A 88 25.78 -38.66 -17.42
CA VAL A 88 25.67 -40.11 -17.66
C VAL A 88 25.20 -40.81 -16.39
N LEU A 89 24.19 -41.66 -16.52
CA LEU A 89 23.57 -42.40 -15.43
C LEU A 89 23.61 -43.91 -15.69
N ASP A 90 23.67 -44.69 -14.62
CA ASP A 90 23.51 -46.15 -14.68
C ASP A 90 22.02 -46.56 -14.75
N ARG A 91 21.74 -47.87 -14.82
CA ARG A 91 20.35 -48.37 -14.88
C ARG A 91 19.51 -48.04 -13.64
N GLY A 92 20.14 -47.73 -12.51
CA GLY A 92 19.48 -47.32 -11.28
C GLY A 92 19.24 -45.81 -11.19
N GLY A 93 19.66 -45.03 -12.20
CA GLY A 93 19.59 -43.57 -12.20
C GLY A 93 20.71 -42.89 -11.41
N THR A 94 21.76 -43.62 -11.03
CA THR A 94 22.89 -43.07 -10.27
C THR A 94 23.93 -42.49 -11.23
N PRO A 95 24.54 -41.32 -10.93
CA PRO A 95 25.63 -40.78 -11.75
C PRO A 95 26.80 -41.74 -11.93
N THR A 96 27.24 -41.89 -13.18
CA THR A 96 28.38 -42.76 -13.53
C THR A 96 29.64 -41.92 -13.72
N ALA A 97 30.55 -41.96 -12.75
CA ALA A 97 31.84 -41.29 -12.83
C ALA A 97 32.86 -42.10 -13.64
N GLY A 98 33.74 -41.42 -14.38
CA GLY A 98 34.82 -42.05 -15.16
C GLY A 98 34.39 -42.59 -16.54
N ALA A 99 33.16 -42.30 -17.00
CA ALA A 99 32.72 -42.65 -18.35
C ALA A 99 33.31 -41.66 -19.36
N LYS A 100 33.84 -42.15 -20.48
CA LYS A 100 34.29 -41.29 -21.59
C LYS A 100 33.09 -40.91 -22.45
N ILE A 101 32.95 -39.61 -22.75
CA ILE A 101 31.93 -39.07 -23.65
C ILE A 101 32.66 -38.46 -24.84
N ASP A 102 32.37 -38.93 -26.05
CA ASP A 102 32.82 -38.32 -27.31
C ASP A 102 31.74 -37.36 -27.81
N PHE A 103 32.12 -36.10 -28.04
CA PHE A 103 31.24 -35.06 -28.58
C PHE A 103 31.46 -34.95 -30.08
N VAL A 104 30.44 -35.28 -30.86
CA VAL A 104 30.54 -35.39 -32.33
C VAL A 104 29.51 -34.47 -32.99
N PRO A 105 29.92 -33.26 -33.43
CA PRO A 105 29.10 -32.43 -34.29
C PRO A 105 28.76 -33.18 -35.58
N SER A 106 27.56 -32.97 -36.12
CA SER A 106 27.25 -33.50 -37.45
C SER A 106 28.11 -32.81 -38.52
N GLU A 107 28.24 -33.42 -39.69
CA GLU A 107 29.06 -32.88 -40.78
C GLU A 107 28.65 -31.43 -41.11
N GLY A 108 29.63 -30.51 -41.10
CA GLY A 108 29.40 -29.09 -41.35
C GLY A 108 28.70 -28.32 -40.20
N HIS A 109 28.42 -28.95 -39.05
CA HIS A 109 27.75 -28.31 -37.92
C HIS A 109 28.72 -27.67 -36.90
N GLY A 110 30.01 -27.67 -37.18
CA GLY A 110 31.04 -26.97 -36.40
C GLY A 110 32.06 -27.91 -35.76
N SER A 111 32.68 -27.45 -34.68
CA SER A 111 33.74 -28.16 -33.94
C SER A 111 33.54 -28.01 -32.44
N VAL A 112 34.11 -28.92 -31.66
CA VAL A 112 34.01 -28.94 -30.20
C VAL A 112 35.39 -29.04 -29.58
N ASP A 113 35.60 -28.43 -28.42
CA ASP A 113 36.85 -28.51 -27.66
C ASP A 113 36.54 -28.60 -26.15
N PRO A 114 36.90 -29.71 -25.46
CA PRO A 114 37.52 -30.91 -26.02
C PRO A 114 36.55 -31.78 -26.84
N GLU A 115 37.06 -32.52 -27.82
CA GLU A 115 36.27 -33.50 -28.61
C GLU A 115 35.77 -34.70 -27.77
N SER A 116 36.40 -34.95 -26.62
CA SER A 116 35.93 -35.94 -25.66
C SER A 116 36.30 -35.53 -24.24
N ASP A 117 35.43 -35.83 -23.28
CA ASP A 117 35.66 -35.56 -21.86
C ASP A 117 35.25 -36.78 -21.01
N THR A 118 35.74 -36.86 -19.78
CA THR A 118 35.46 -37.97 -18.85
C THR A 118 34.56 -37.48 -17.72
N SER A 119 33.47 -38.21 -17.47
CA SER A 119 32.48 -37.79 -16.47
C SER A 119 33.07 -37.70 -15.07
N ASN A 120 32.75 -36.60 -14.37
CA ASN A 120 33.16 -36.34 -13.00
C ASN A 120 32.35 -37.17 -11.97
N ALA A 121 32.53 -36.92 -10.67
CA ALA A 121 31.79 -37.61 -9.60
C ALA A 121 30.26 -37.41 -9.66
N ALA A 122 29.78 -36.32 -10.26
CA ALA A 122 28.37 -36.05 -10.53
C ALA A 122 27.89 -36.66 -11.86
N GLY A 123 28.73 -37.45 -12.54
CA GLY A 123 28.44 -38.10 -13.81
C GLY A 123 28.46 -37.15 -15.01
N GLU A 124 29.02 -35.96 -14.88
CA GLU A 124 28.96 -34.91 -15.90
C GLU A 124 30.25 -34.79 -16.68
N ALA A 125 30.13 -34.64 -17.99
CA ALA A 125 31.20 -34.30 -18.93
C ALA A 125 30.76 -33.10 -19.77
N SER A 126 31.72 -32.28 -20.20
CA SER A 126 31.41 -31.02 -20.89
C SER A 126 32.32 -30.74 -22.09
N THR A 127 31.81 -29.94 -23.02
CA THR A 127 32.60 -29.41 -24.14
C THR A 127 32.13 -28.02 -24.53
N LEU A 128 33.01 -27.23 -25.12
CA LEU A 128 32.66 -25.94 -25.71
C LEU A 128 32.42 -26.12 -27.21
N TRP A 129 31.23 -25.74 -27.69
CA TRP A 129 30.82 -25.98 -29.08
C TRP A 129 30.94 -24.69 -29.91
N THR A 130 31.76 -24.74 -30.96
CA THR A 130 31.82 -23.72 -32.03
C THR A 130 30.92 -24.14 -33.18
N LEU A 131 29.92 -23.34 -33.50
CA LEU A 131 28.91 -23.67 -34.52
C LEU A 131 29.49 -23.54 -35.94
N GLY A 132 28.97 -24.33 -36.87
CA GLY A 132 29.27 -24.20 -38.30
C GLY A 132 28.84 -22.84 -38.88
N THR A 133 29.36 -22.51 -40.07
CA THR A 133 29.16 -21.20 -40.72
C THR A 133 27.82 -21.02 -41.44
N ASN A 134 27.02 -22.09 -41.58
CA ASN A 134 25.69 -22.03 -42.18
C ASN A 134 24.62 -21.67 -41.14
N ILE A 135 23.71 -20.75 -41.45
CA ILE A 135 22.57 -20.42 -40.58
C ILE A 135 21.62 -21.63 -40.42
N GLY A 136 20.94 -21.71 -39.28
CA GLY A 136 19.92 -22.71 -38.96
C GLY A 136 20.34 -23.67 -37.85
N PRO A 137 19.48 -24.65 -37.50
CA PRO A 137 19.75 -25.59 -36.43
C PRO A 137 21.04 -26.38 -36.70
N LYS A 138 21.76 -26.64 -35.61
CA LYS A 138 23.00 -27.40 -35.53
C LYS A 138 22.76 -28.55 -34.57
N LEU A 139 23.44 -29.65 -34.83
CA LEU A 139 23.24 -30.92 -34.12
C LEU A 139 24.60 -31.46 -33.67
N LEU A 140 24.70 -31.67 -32.36
CA LEU A 140 25.81 -32.31 -31.67
C LEU A 140 25.31 -33.63 -31.08
N THR A 141 26.05 -34.71 -31.29
CA THR A 141 25.77 -35.99 -30.63
C THR A 141 26.84 -36.24 -29.58
N ALA A 142 26.44 -36.32 -28.31
CA ALA A 142 27.32 -36.81 -27.26
C ALA A 142 27.13 -38.33 -27.14
N ARG A 143 28.21 -39.08 -27.31
CA ARG A 143 28.22 -40.54 -27.39
C ARG A 143 29.11 -41.12 -26.31
N VAL A 144 28.54 -42.02 -25.51
CA VAL A 144 29.33 -42.92 -24.67
C VAL A 144 29.74 -44.13 -25.54
N PRO A 145 31.02 -44.51 -25.63
CA PRO A 145 31.46 -45.70 -26.35
C PRO A 145 30.69 -46.94 -25.87
N ASP A 146 30.13 -47.70 -26.81
CA ASP A 146 29.28 -48.88 -26.58
C ASP A 146 28.09 -48.65 -25.63
N GLY A 147 27.64 -47.40 -25.49
CA GLY A 147 26.61 -46.99 -24.53
C GLY A 147 25.55 -46.02 -25.11
N PRO A 148 24.89 -45.23 -24.26
CA PRO A 148 23.84 -44.30 -24.67
C PRO A 148 24.38 -43.12 -25.50
N THR A 149 23.49 -42.52 -26.29
CA THR A 149 23.76 -41.29 -27.03
C THR A 149 22.68 -40.26 -26.70
N VAL A 150 23.07 -38.99 -26.70
CA VAL A 150 22.15 -37.85 -26.55
C VAL A 150 22.40 -36.86 -27.68
N ARG A 151 21.32 -36.33 -28.24
CA ARG A 151 21.32 -35.32 -29.30
C ARG A 151 21.06 -33.96 -28.68
N ILE A 152 22.03 -33.07 -28.81
CA ILE A 152 21.95 -31.67 -28.38
C ILE A 152 21.81 -30.80 -29.62
N THR A 153 20.90 -29.82 -29.55
CA THR A 153 20.71 -28.86 -30.64
C THR A 153 21.15 -27.47 -30.20
N ALA A 154 21.70 -26.71 -31.13
CA ALA A 154 21.97 -25.27 -31.00
C ALA A 154 21.60 -24.60 -32.33
N THR A 155 21.50 -23.28 -32.39
CA THR A 155 21.09 -22.58 -33.62
C THR A 155 22.12 -21.54 -34.03
N ALA A 156 22.66 -21.66 -35.24
CA ALA A 156 23.45 -20.59 -35.83
C ALA A 156 22.48 -19.54 -36.41
N THR A 157 22.44 -18.33 -35.85
CA THR A 157 21.52 -17.25 -36.23
C THR A 157 22.19 -15.89 -36.12
N VAL A 158 21.56 -14.84 -36.65
CA VAL A 158 22.04 -13.45 -36.58
C VAL A 158 21.25 -12.61 -35.56
N GLY A 159 20.54 -13.27 -34.64
CA GLY A 159 19.55 -12.66 -33.75
C GLY A 159 18.13 -12.78 -34.29
N SER A 160 17.16 -12.80 -33.38
CA SER A 160 15.76 -13.10 -33.66
C SER A 160 14.86 -11.85 -33.64
N ALA A 161 15.22 -10.84 -32.83
CA ALA A 161 14.51 -9.56 -32.77
C ALA A 161 15.47 -8.37 -32.57
N ILE A 162 14.97 -7.16 -32.87
CA ILE A 162 15.62 -5.90 -32.47
C ILE A 162 14.60 -5.08 -31.68
N GLU A 163 14.97 -4.63 -30.48
CA GLU A 163 14.22 -3.65 -29.70
C GLU A 163 14.92 -2.30 -29.65
N VAL A 164 14.17 -1.22 -29.44
CA VAL A 164 14.74 0.13 -29.28
C VAL A 164 14.92 0.40 -27.79
N VAL A 165 16.16 0.62 -27.36
CA VAL A 165 16.54 0.84 -25.96
C VAL A 165 16.46 2.32 -25.59
N ALA A 166 16.94 3.21 -26.48
CA ALA A 166 16.99 4.64 -26.22
C ALA A 166 16.96 5.48 -27.51
N GLY A 167 16.67 6.77 -27.36
CA GLY A 167 16.70 7.76 -28.45
C GLY A 167 15.49 7.77 -29.39
N HIS A 168 14.47 6.94 -29.17
CA HIS A 168 13.22 6.98 -29.95
C HIS A 168 12.39 8.24 -29.66
N GLN A 169 11.62 8.70 -30.64
CA GLN A 169 10.65 9.81 -30.54
C GLN A 169 11.25 11.15 -30.09
N GLN A 170 12.55 11.34 -30.30
CA GLN A 170 13.20 12.63 -30.07
C GLN A 170 12.69 13.70 -31.04
N SER A 171 12.76 14.96 -30.62
CA SER A 171 12.60 16.11 -31.50
C SER A 171 13.92 16.88 -31.58
N GLY A 172 14.23 17.43 -32.73
CA GLY A 172 15.45 18.22 -32.93
C GLY A 172 15.33 19.17 -34.11
N LEU A 173 16.24 20.14 -34.18
CA LEU A 173 16.27 21.07 -35.32
C LEU A 173 16.67 20.31 -36.59
N VAL A 174 15.97 20.59 -37.69
CA VAL A 174 16.33 20.05 -39.01
C VAL A 174 17.79 20.35 -39.35
N GLY A 175 18.51 19.37 -39.89
CA GLY A 175 19.93 19.49 -40.22
C GLY A 175 20.90 19.38 -39.03
N THR A 176 20.42 19.13 -37.80
CA THR A 176 21.27 18.99 -36.60
C THR A 176 21.22 17.58 -36.01
N PRO A 177 22.30 17.12 -35.34
CA PRO A 177 22.29 15.87 -34.58
C PRO A 177 21.24 15.91 -33.47
N LEU A 178 20.47 14.83 -33.33
CA LEU A 178 19.67 14.57 -32.15
C LEU A 178 20.55 14.55 -30.90
N ARG A 179 19.99 14.99 -29.78
CA ARG A 179 20.74 15.14 -28.52
C ARG A 179 21.14 13.78 -27.94
N ASP A 180 20.26 12.79 -28.04
CA ASP A 180 20.53 11.42 -27.61
C ASP A 180 20.82 10.51 -28.81
N PRO A 181 21.80 9.59 -28.71
CA PRO A 181 22.01 8.57 -29.72
C PRO A 181 20.83 7.59 -29.74
N ILE A 182 20.58 7.03 -30.92
CA ILE A 182 19.65 5.92 -31.10
C ILE A 182 20.34 4.65 -30.67
N VAL A 183 19.81 3.99 -29.64
CA VAL A 183 20.34 2.72 -29.12
C VAL A 183 19.32 1.62 -29.36
N VAL A 184 19.76 0.52 -29.98
CA VAL A 184 18.94 -0.67 -30.21
C VAL A 184 19.64 -1.89 -29.64
N ARG A 185 18.87 -2.88 -29.19
CA ARG A 185 19.39 -4.16 -28.69
C ARG A 185 18.94 -5.29 -29.60
N VAL A 186 19.87 -6.16 -29.97
CA VAL A 186 19.57 -7.41 -30.69
C VAL A 186 19.34 -8.50 -29.65
N LEU A 187 18.23 -9.22 -29.81
CA LEU A 187 17.82 -10.28 -28.91
C LEU A 187 17.82 -11.63 -29.62
N ASP A 188 18.11 -12.69 -28.87
CA ASP A 188 17.88 -14.07 -29.29
C ASP A 188 16.38 -14.42 -29.22
N ARG A 189 16.01 -15.67 -29.56
CA ARG A 189 14.60 -16.09 -29.50
C ARG A 189 13.99 -16.15 -28.09
N HIS A 190 14.81 -16.15 -27.04
CA HIS A 190 14.40 -16.21 -25.64
C HIS A 190 14.32 -14.82 -25.00
N GLY A 191 14.69 -13.77 -25.74
CA GLY A 191 14.71 -12.39 -25.25
C GLY A 191 16.01 -12.00 -24.56
N GLU A 192 17.08 -12.78 -24.70
CA GLU A 192 18.39 -12.50 -24.11
C GLU A 192 19.26 -11.66 -25.06
N PRO A 193 20.18 -10.83 -24.53
CA PRO A 193 21.12 -10.04 -25.33
C PRO A 193 21.97 -10.86 -26.30
N PHE A 194 22.11 -10.40 -27.54
CA PHE A 194 22.85 -11.09 -28.60
C PHE A 194 24.06 -10.26 -29.10
N PRO A 195 25.26 -10.46 -28.51
CA PRO A 195 26.47 -9.69 -28.80
C PRO A 195 27.10 -10.02 -30.16
N GLY A 196 28.00 -9.15 -30.64
CA GLY A 196 28.82 -9.38 -31.84
C GLY A 196 28.10 -9.25 -33.19
N THR A 197 26.83 -8.84 -33.18
CA THR A 197 25.99 -8.74 -34.38
C THR A 197 26.08 -7.36 -35.01
N ALA A 198 26.34 -7.30 -36.32
CA ALA A 198 26.37 -6.04 -37.05
C ALA A 198 24.94 -5.49 -37.27
N VAL A 199 24.63 -4.32 -36.72
CA VAL A 199 23.41 -3.57 -36.95
C VAL A 199 23.70 -2.41 -37.90
N ARG A 200 22.93 -2.31 -38.99
CA ARG A 200 23.00 -1.22 -39.96
C ARG A 200 21.87 -0.23 -39.74
N PHE A 201 22.22 1.05 -39.69
CA PHE A 201 21.31 2.17 -39.56
C PHE A 201 21.09 2.82 -40.92
N ARG A 202 19.86 2.81 -41.43
CA ARG A 202 19.50 3.29 -42.77
C ARG A 202 18.33 4.26 -42.73
N LEU A 203 18.48 5.37 -43.45
CA LEU A 203 17.48 6.42 -43.59
C LEU A 203 16.70 6.24 -44.90
N PRO A 204 15.36 6.20 -44.90
CA PRO A 204 14.57 6.44 -46.10
C PRO A 204 14.88 7.85 -46.61
N GLY A 205 15.10 8.01 -47.92
CA GLY A 205 15.71 9.21 -48.52
C GLY A 205 15.16 10.55 -48.01
N GLY A 206 16.07 11.48 -47.70
CA GLY A 206 15.76 12.83 -47.20
C GLY A 206 15.89 13.03 -45.69
N ASN A 207 16.10 11.97 -44.90
CA ASN A 207 16.08 12.01 -43.41
C ASN A 207 17.45 12.29 -42.74
N GLY A 208 18.37 12.97 -43.42
CA GLY A 208 19.66 13.41 -42.86
C GLY A 208 20.77 12.36 -42.92
N SER A 209 21.56 12.23 -41.84
CA SER A 209 22.73 11.32 -41.76
C SER A 209 22.83 10.59 -40.42
N VAL A 210 23.39 9.39 -40.40
CA VAL A 210 23.71 8.64 -39.18
C VAL A 210 25.21 8.40 -39.08
N THR A 211 25.77 8.48 -37.87
CA THR A 211 27.20 8.21 -37.64
C THR A 211 27.38 7.52 -36.30
N PRO A 212 27.99 6.32 -36.26
CA PRO A 212 28.31 5.43 -37.40
C PRO A 212 27.05 4.81 -38.05
N ASP A 213 27.10 4.46 -39.34
CA ASP A 213 25.96 3.84 -40.06
C ASP A 213 25.90 2.30 -39.91
N SER A 214 26.92 1.70 -39.29
CA SER A 214 26.97 0.28 -38.94
C SER A 214 27.75 0.09 -37.64
N VAL A 215 27.18 -0.66 -36.70
CA VAL A 215 27.78 -0.91 -35.36
C VAL A 215 27.63 -2.36 -35.00
N VAL A 216 28.64 -2.94 -34.36
CA VAL A 216 28.59 -4.30 -33.83
C VAL A 216 28.08 -4.24 -32.39
N THR A 217 27.12 -5.10 -32.04
CA THR A 217 26.56 -5.13 -30.68
C THR A 217 27.61 -5.49 -29.64
N ASP A 218 27.56 -4.82 -28.49
CA ASP A 218 28.40 -5.11 -27.32
C ASP A 218 27.89 -6.33 -26.51
N ASP A 219 28.48 -6.61 -25.35
CA ASP A 219 28.10 -7.72 -24.47
C ASP A 219 26.66 -7.63 -23.94
N ALA A 220 26.06 -6.43 -23.93
CA ALA A 220 24.66 -6.18 -23.60
C ALA A 220 23.75 -6.28 -24.85
N GLY A 221 24.29 -6.70 -25.99
CA GLY A 221 23.58 -6.83 -27.25
C GLY A 221 23.23 -5.48 -27.89
N GLU A 222 23.84 -4.37 -27.42
CA GLU A 222 23.45 -3.01 -27.81
C GLU A 222 24.33 -2.43 -28.92
N ALA A 223 23.70 -1.70 -29.83
CA ALA A 223 24.34 -0.93 -30.89
C ALA A 223 23.77 0.49 -30.92
N ALA A 224 24.65 1.51 -30.98
CA ALA A 224 24.27 2.91 -30.88
C ALA A 224 24.75 3.75 -32.08
N THR A 225 23.91 4.66 -32.58
CA THR A 225 24.28 5.62 -33.62
C THR A 225 23.79 7.04 -33.28
N LEU A 226 24.53 8.06 -33.69
CA LEU A 226 24.05 9.44 -33.63
C LEU A 226 23.32 9.80 -34.92
N TRP A 227 22.06 10.23 -34.82
CA TRP A 227 21.23 10.59 -35.96
C TRP A 227 21.13 12.11 -36.11
N THR A 228 21.63 12.64 -37.22
CA THR A 228 21.39 14.01 -37.71
C THR A 228 20.14 14.03 -38.57
N LEU A 229 19.15 14.83 -38.16
CA LEU A 229 17.88 14.96 -38.88
C LEU A 229 18.09 15.60 -40.25
N GLY A 230 17.27 15.22 -41.22
CA GLY A 230 17.22 15.85 -42.54
C GLY A 230 16.55 17.22 -42.51
N ASP A 231 16.50 17.88 -43.66
CA ASP A 231 16.02 19.27 -43.82
C ASP A 231 14.48 19.43 -43.73
N SER A 232 13.75 18.33 -43.58
CA SER A 232 12.27 18.33 -43.59
C SER A 232 11.68 18.37 -42.18
N ALA A 233 10.74 19.29 -41.93
CA ALA A 233 9.96 19.32 -40.70
C ALA A 233 9.02 18.12 -40.59
N GLY A 234 8.66 17.74 -39.35
CA GLY A 234 7.74 16.63 -39.08
C GLY A 234 8.44 15.29 -38.85
N PRO A 235 7.69 14.18 -38.78
CA PRO A 235 8.24 12.87 -38.46
C PRO A 235 9.19 12.38 -39.56
N GLN A 236 10.38 11.99 -39.14
CA GLN A 236 11.41 11.34 -39.91
C GLN A 236 11.64 9.94 -39.33
N PHE A 237 12.15 9.02 -40.14
CA PHE A 237 12.32 7.62 -39.74
C PHE A 237 13.74 7.15 -39.99
N LEU A 238 14.24 6.33 -39.08
CA LEU A 238 15.49 5.58 -39.17
C LEU A 238 15.15 4.09 -39.03
N THR A 239 15.74 3.24 -39.89
CA THR A 239 15.60 1.79 -39.76
C THR A 239 16.91 1.21 -39.25
N ALA A 240 16.86 0.48 -38.14
CA ALA A 240 17.95 -0.38 -37.68
C ALA A 240 17.70 -1.79 -38.21
N THR A 241 18.69 -2.40 -38.86
CA THR A 241 18.54 -3.70 -39.53
C THR A 241 19.76 -4.56 -39.30
N VAL A 242 19.54 -5.80 -38.84
CA VAL A 242 20.56 -6.83 -38.91
C VAL A 242 20.58 -7.38 -40.35
N PRO A 243 21.74 -7.45 -41.04
CA PRO A 243 21.84 -8.03 -42.37
C PRO A 243 21.26 -9.45 -42.41
N SER A 244 20.30 -9.67 -43.31
CA SER A 244 19.57 -10.96 -43.44
C SER A 244 18.81 -11.40 -42.19
N GLY A 245 18.50 -10.47 -41.29
CA GLY A 245 17.84 -10.71 -40.01
C GLY A 245 16.69 -9.73 -39.73
N PRO A 246 16.32 -9.54 -38.46
CA PRO A 246 15.23 -8.63 -38.07
C PRO A 246 15.57 -7.17 -38.34
N SER A 247 14.53 -6.32 -38.39
CA SER A 247 14.65 -4.87 -38.49
C SER A 247 13.63 -4.18 -37.62
N THR A 248 13.97 -3.01 -37.08
CA THR A 248 13.04 -2.15 -36.35
C THR A 248 13.13 -0.72 -36.86
N ARG A 249 12.05 0.05 -36.67
CA ARG A 249 11.95 1.44 -37.10
C ARG A 249 11.94 2.36 -35.89
N VAL A 250 12.77 3.39 -35.96
CA VAL A 250 12.87 4.48 -35.00
C VAL A 250 12.31 5.74 -35.66
N GLU A 251 11.53 6.51 -34.92
CA GLU A 251 10.94 7.77 -35.35
C GLU A 251 11.60 8.91 -34.57
N ALA A 252 11.81 10.04 -35.22
CA ALA A 252 12.18 11.31 -34.61
C ALA A 252 11.49 12.45 -35.37
N ARG A 253 11.40 13.65 -34.80
CA ARG A 253 10.66 14.78 -35.42
C ARG A 253 11.58 15.98 -35.70
N GLY A 254 11.64 16.41 -36.95
CA GLY A 254 12.33 17.61 -37.39
C GLY A 254 11.55 18.88 -37.10
N LEU A 255 12.24 19.90 -36.58
CA LEU A 255 11.70 21.21 -36.20
C LEU A 255 12.40 22.32 -37.00
N THR A 256 11.63 23.33 -37.44
CA THR A 256 12.11 24.42 -38.32
C THR A 256 12.30 25.78 -37.63
N GLY A 257 12.27 25.85 -36.30
CA GLY A 257 12.37 27.12 -35.55
C GLY A 257 13.56 27.17 -34.61
N VAL A 258 14.21 28.33 -34.50
CA VAL A 258 15.26 28.64 -33.50
C VAL A 258 14.56 29.25 -32.27
N GLY A 259 14.91 28.84 -31.04
CA GLY A 259 14.31 29.40 -29.82
C GLY A 259 13.93 28.32 -28.81
N ILE A 260 12.64 28.20 -28.48
CA ILE A 260 12.16 27.15 -27.55
C ILE A 260 11.81 25.83 -28.26
N CYS A 261 11.92 25.78 -29.58
CA CYS A 261 11.41 24.66 -30.37
C CYS A 261 12.12 23.34 -30.05
N ASP A 262 13.42 23.39 -29.75
CA ASP A 262 14.28 22.24 -29.47
C ASP A 262 14.30 21.81 -28.00
N ARG A 263 13.52 22.48 -27.14
CA ARG A 263 13.34 22.09 -25.75
C ARG A 263 12.52 20.81 -25.67
N THR A 264 12.65 20.11 -24.54
CA THR A 264 11.80 18.98 -24.18
C THR A 264 10.33 19.30 -24.46
N VAL A 265 9.63 18.43 -25.19
CA VAL A 265 8.32 18.70 -25.80
C VAL A 265 7.31 19.23 -24.78
N GLN A 266 7.28 18.64 -23.58
CA GLN A 266 6.40 19.08 -22.51
C GLN A 266 6.74 20.50 -22.03
N VAL A 267 8.03 20.83 -21.92
CA VAL A 267 8.52 22.16 -21.54
C VAL A 267 8.13 23.19 -22.59
N GLN A 268 8.40 22.89 -23.85
CA GLN A 268 7.99 23.70 -25.00
C GLN A 268 6.48 23.98 -24.98
N GLN A 269 5.65 22.94 -24.81
CA GLN A 269 4.19 23.08 -24.76
C GLN A 269 3.72 23.93 -23.57
N SER A 270 4.37 23.81 -22.42
CA SER A 270 4.04 24.62 -21.24
C SER A 270 4.35 26.10 -21.45
N ILE A 271 5.48 26.40 -22.09
CA ILE A 271 5.84 27.76 -22.48
C ILE A 271 4.83 28.33 -23.50
N LEU A 272 4.47 27.55 -24.53
CA LEU A 272 3.47 27.96 -25.52
C LEU A 272 2.11 28.28 -24.88
N ARG A 273 1.64 27.41 -23.97
CA ARG A 273 0.38 27.65 -23.23
C ARG A 273 0.45 28.91 -22.38
N THR A 274 1.57 29.12 -21.68
CA THR A 274 1.73 30.27 -20.78
C THR A 274 1.85 31.59 -21.53
N THR A 275 2.49 31.59 -22.69
CA THR A 275 2.67 32.78 -23.53
C THR A 275 1.48 33.05 -24.46
N GLY A 276 0.67 32.03 -24.74
CA GLY A 276 -0.46 32.12 -25.67
C GLY A 276 -0.07 31.98 -27.15
N HIS A 277 1.21 31.70 -27.43
CA HIS A 277 1.71 31.47 -28.79
C HIS A 277 1.30 30.09 -29.31
N ARG A 278 1.12 29.97 -30.63
CA ARG A 278 0.76 28.71 -31.28
C ARG A 278 1.96 27.99 -31.87
N ASP A 279 2.97 28.73 -32.28
CA ASP A 279 4.23 28.22 -32.81
C ASP A 279 5.37 28.56 -31.85
N CYS A 280 6.27 27.60 -31.65
CA CYS A 280 7.44 27.75 -30.79
C CYS A 280 8.44 28.77 -31.34
N ALA A 281 8.44 29.02 -32.64
CA ALA A 281 9.30 30.01 -33.28
C ALA A 281 8.86 31.46 -32.96
N ASP A 282 7.61 31.68 -32.53
CA ASP A 282 7.07 33.01 -32.24
C ASP A 282 7.43 33.51 -30.82
N VAL A 283 7.96 32.62 -29.97
CA VAL A 283 8.29 32.95 -28.57
C VAL A 283 9.60 33.74 -28.50
N THR A 284 9.52 34.98 -28.03
CA THR A 284 10.68 35.87 -27.89
C THR A 284 11.33 35.76 -26.50
N ASP A 285 12.58 36.23 -26.36
CA ASP A 285 13.25 36.33 -25.04
C ASP A 285 12.47 37.23 -24.06
N GLN A 286 11.76 38.24 -24.57
CA GLN A 286 10.90 39.10 -23.75
C GLN A 286 9.68 38.34 -23.22
N ASP A 287 9.12 37.42 -24.01
CA ASP A 287 8.03 36.55 -23.57
C ASP A 287 8.53 35.59 -22.48
N LEU A 288 9.70 34.99 -22.67
CA LEU A 288 10.34 34.11 -21.67
C LEU A 288 10.59 34.82 -20.34
N ALA A 289 11.12 36.05 -20.36
CA ALA A 289 11.40 36.83 -19.16
C ALA A 289 10.14 37.23 -18.36
N ARG A 290 8.96 37.21 -18.98
CA ARG A 290 7.67 37.53 -18.34
C ARG A 290 7.02 36.32 -17.65
N ILE A 291 7.47 35.12 -17.95
CA ILE A 291 6.92 33.90 -17.34
C ILE A 291 7.31 33.88 -15.85
N ARG A 292 6.30 33.78 -14.98
CA ARG A 292 6.47 33.76 -13.51
C ARG A 292 6.24 32.37 -12.91
N SER A 293 5.45 31.53 -13.57
CA SER A 293 5.15 30.18 -13.11
C SER A 293 5.10 29.22 -14.28
N LEU A 294 5.70 28.05 -14.11
CA LEU A 294 5.55 26.90 -14.99
C LEU A 294 5.25 25.68 -14.12
N GLY A 295 4.15 25.01 -14.42
CA GLY A 295 3.76 23.78 -13.75
C GLY A 295 3.50 22.65 -14.72
N TYR A 296 3.90 21.46 -14.31
CA TYR A 296 3.62 20.19 -14.94
C TYR A 296 2.94 19.34 -13.85
N GLY A 297 1.66 18.96 -14.04
CA GLY A 297 0.95 18.04 -13.14
C GLY A 297 -0.29 18.54 -12.40
N ASP A 298 -0.99 19.58 -12.87
CA ASP A 298 -2.28 20.02 -12.25
C ASP A 298 -3.45 19.03 -12.47
N HIS A 299 -3.23 17.92 -13.18
CA HIS A 299 -4.19 16.82 -13.33
C HIS A 299 -3.67 15.56 -12.64
N VAL A 300 -4.35 15.20 -11.55
CA VAL A 300 -4.01 14.21 -10.51
C VAL A 300 -3.70 12.78 -10.99
N GLU A 301 -3.78 12.44 -12.29
CA GLU A 301 -3.63 11.04 -12.74
C GLU A 301 -2.85 10.83 -14.04
N THR A 302 -2.26 11.86 -14.65
CA THR A 302 -1.40 11.67 -15.84
C THR A 302 0.04 11.97 -15.46
N LEU A 303 0.90 10.94 -15.45
CA LEU A 303 2.35 11.14 -15.54
C LEU A 303 2.61 12.17 -16.63
N ASN A 304 3.31 13.25 -16.31
CA ASN A 304 3.68 14.26 -17.32
C ASN A 304 4.68 13.68 -18.33
N GLY A 305 5.21 12.47 -18.06
CA GLY A 305 5.98 11.67 -19.00
C GLY A 305 7.34 12.26 -19.35
N ILE A 306 7.83 13.24 -18.58
CA ILE A 306 9.16 13.80 -18.82
C ILE A 306 10.18 12.82 -18.25
N ALA A 307 10.78 12.01 -19.11
CA ALA A 307 11.83 11.07 -18.71
C ALA A 307 13.19 11.76 -18.55
N ARG A 308 13.46 12.82 -19.33
CA ARG A 308 14.74 13.53 -19.38
C ARG A 308 14.54 15.03 -19.58
N LEU A 309 15.47 15.80 -19.03
CA LEU A 309 15.64 17.23 -19.28
C LEU A 309 17.05 17.48 -19.81
N TYR A 310 17.22 18.62 -20.47
CA TYR A 310 18.51 19.12 -20.93
C TYR A 310 18.87 20.44 -20.21
N ASP A 311 20.17 20.77 -20.15
CA ASP A 311 20.71 21.95 -19.46
C ASP A 311 20.05 23.28 -19.87
N ASP A 312 19.57 23.38 -21.11
CA ASP A 312 19.02 24.59 -21.72
C ASP A 312 17.49 24.59 -21.85
N ASP A 313 16.79 23.57 -21.33
CA ASP A 313 15.31 23.49 -21.37
C ASP A 313 14.64 24.69 -20.69
N PHE A 314 15.29 25.27 -19.68
CA PHE A 314 14.77 26.44 -18.96
C PHE A 314 15.55 27.73 -19.24
N ARG A 315 16.42 27.72 -20.25
CA ARG A 315 17.26 28.88 -20.61
C ARG A 315 16.41 30.14 -20.84
N GLY A 316 16.88 31.29 -20.35
CA GLY A 316 16.20 32.58 -20.56
C GLY A 316 14.93 32.81 -19.72
N LEU A 317 14.48 31.85 -18.91
CA LEU A 317 13.37 32.01 -17.97
C LEU A 317 13.81 32.70 -16.66
N SER A 318 14.59 33.78 -16.77
CA SER A 318 15.23 34.46 -15.63
C SER A 318 14.24 35.08 -14.65
N GLY A 319 13.01 35.33 -15.10
CA GLY A 319 11.91 35.86 -14.28
C GLY A 319 11.01 34.79 -13.68
N LEU A 320 11.30 33.50 -13.83
CA LEU A 320 10.47 32.41 -13.30
C LEU A 320 10.56 32.39 -11.76
N GLU A 321 9.42 32.41 -11.08
CA GLU A 321 9.31 32.37 -9.61
C GLU A 321 8.86 31.00 -9.10
N VAL A 322 8.08 30.24 -9.87
CA VAL A 322 7.54 28.93 -9.47
C VAL A 322 7.77 27.91 -10.58
N LEU A 323 8.39 26.78 -10.24
CA LEU A 323 8.60 25.64 -11.12
C LEU A 323 8.12 24.35 -10.46
N ILE A 324 7.07 23.74 -11.01
CA ILE A 324 6.44 22.54 -10.47
C ILE A 324 6.63 21.38 -11.46
N MET A 325 7.43 20.38 -11.13
CA MET A 325 7.77 19.22 -11.96
C MET A 325 7.52 17.90 -11.21
N ARG A 326 6.27 17.74 -10.74
CA ARG A 326 5.82 16.57 -9.98
C ARG A 326 5.40 15.44 -10.92
N TYR A 327 5.48 14.20 -10.46
CA TYR A 327 4.97 13.03 -11.20
C TYR A 327 5.56 12.91 -12.63
N ASN A 328 6.88 13.07 -12.76
CA ASN A 328 7.63 12.76 -13.98
C ASN A 328 8.44 11.46 -13.79
N ASP A 329 9.08 11.03 -14.87
CA ASP A 329 9.86 9.77 -14.93
C ASP A 329 11.37 10.06 -14.87
N PHE A 330 11.77 11.12 -14.14
CA PHE A 330 13.18 11.48 -14.02
C PHE A 330 13.97 10.37 -13.36
N VAL A 331 15.02 9.92 -14.03
CA VAL A 331 16.05 9.04 -13.44
C VAL A 331 17.21 9.89 -12.91
N SER A 332 17.56 10.96 -13.63
CA SER A 332 18.56 11.96 -13.26
C SER A 332 18.17 13.33 -13.81
N LEU A 333 18.80 14.38 -13.28
CA LEU A 333 18.66 15.76 -13.74
C LEU A 333 20.02 16.27 -14.25
N PRO A 334 20.05 17.11 -15.30
CA PRO A 334 21.31 17.66 -15.79
C PRO A 334 21.82 18.77 -14.85
N SER A 335 23.14 18.90 -14.71
CA SER A 335 23.75 19.71 -13.64
C SER A 335 23.46 21.20 -13.72
N ARG A 336 23.06 21.72 -14.89
CA ARG A 336 22.75 23.15 -15.08
C ARG A 336 21.29 23.40 -15.45
N ALA A 337 20.41 22.41 -15.25
CA ALA A 337 18.98 22.50 -15.54
C ALA A 337 18.34 23.82 -15.08
N PHE A 338 18.72 24.30 -13.89
CA PHE A 338 18.09 25.46 -13.24
C PHE A 338 18.99 26.70 -13.19
N SER A 339 20.15 26.67 -13.84
CA SER A 339 21.20 27.70 -13.67
C SER A 339 20.76 29.14 -14.01
N ASP A 340 19.81 29.30 -14.95
CA ASP A 340 19.28 30.62 -15.35
C ASP A 340 18.12 31.12 -14.48
N LEU A 341 17.59 30.29 -13.57
CA LEU A 341 16.36 30.55 -12.81
C LEU A 341 16.60 31.39 -11.54
N SER A 342 17.32 32.50 -11.69
CA SER A 342 17.75 33.35 -10.57
C SER A 342 16.62 33.96 -9.73
N SER A 343 15.42 34.13 -10.30
CA SER A 343 14.23 34.64 -9.59
C SER A 343 13.37 33.53 -8.93
N LEU A 344 13.78 32.26 -9.03
CA LEU A 344 12.98 31.13 -8.59
C LEU A 344 12.81 31.16 -7.07
N LYS A 345 11.55 31.13 -6.61
CA LYS A 345 11.15 31.12 -5.20
C LYS A 345 10.66 29.75 -4.76
N ARG A 346 9.99 28.98 -5.64
CA ARG A 346 9.48 27.64 -5.32
C ARG A 346 9.85 26.62 -6.40
N LEU A 347 10.47 25.53 -5.97
CA LEU A 347 10.82 24.38 -6.80
C LEU A 347 10.20 23.11 -6.23
N ASP A 348 9.42 22.40 -7.04
CA ASP A 348 8.82 21.13 -6.67
C ASP A 348 9.24 20.03 -7.64
N LEU A 349 10.01 19.07 -7.13
CA LEU A 349 10.53 17.88 -7.80
C LEU A 349 9.99 16.60 -7.12
N SER A 350 8.82 16.67 -6.50
CA SER A 350 8.23 15.54 -5.78
C SER A 350 7.74 14.42 -6.70
N ARG A 351 7.76 13.19 -6.19
CA ARG A 351 7.15 12.01 -6.82
C ARG A 351 7.69 11.69 -8.21
N ASN A 352 9.00 11.84 -8.40
CA ASN A 352 9.72 11.28 -9.53
C ASN A 352 10.28 9.93 -9.09
N SER A 353 9.54 8.86 -9.36
CA SER A 353 9.70 7.57 -8.70
C SER A 353 11.07 6.92 -8.91
N ASP A 354 11.83 7.33 -9.91
CA ASP A 354 13.10 6.72 -10.28
C ASP A 354 14.30 7.65 -10.07
N LEU A 355 14.08 8.88 -9.57
CA LEU A 355 15.14 9.86 -9.33
C LEU A 355 15.95 9.46 -8.09
N SER A 356 17.17 8.95 -8.31
CA SER A 356 18.01 8.38 -7.26
C SER A 356 19.19 9.24 -6.82
N GLU A 357 19.58 10.23 -7.63
CA GLU A 357 20.72 11.11 -7.37
C GLU A 357 20.45 12.54 -7.86
N LEU A 358 21.16 13.51 -7.27
CA LEU A 358 21.15 14.91 -7.67
C LEU A 358 22.59 15.37 -7.91
N PRO A 359 22.91 16.04 -9.04
CA PRO A 359 24.23 16.63 -9.26
C PRO A 359 24.55 17.72 -8.23
N ASP A 360 25.83 17.82 -7.84
CA ASP A 360 26.30 18.75 -6.80
C ASP A 360 25.99 20.23 -7.06
N ASP A 361 26.06 20.67 -8.33
CA ASP A 361 25.83 22.05 -8.74
C ASP A 361 24.38 22.33 -9.17
N LEU A 362 23.45 21.38 -9.04
CA LEU A 362 22.09 21.47 -9.61
C LEU A 362 21.32 22.74 -9.18
N PHE A 363 21.47 23.16 -7.93
CA PHE A 363 20.75 24.31 -7.36
C PHE A 363 21.60 25.59 -7.31
N ARG A 364 22.79 25.57 -7.93
CA ARG A 364 23.69 26.71 -7.93
C ARG A 364 23.06 27.89 -8.67
N GLY A 365 23.09 29.07 -8.04
CA GLY A 365 22.52 30.31 -8.59
C GLY A 365 21.07 30.57 -8.22
N LEU A 366 20.39 29.64 -7.54
CA LEU A 366 19.00 29.80 -7.08
C LEU A 366 18.91 30.61 -5.76
N SER A 367 19.56 31.77 -5.70
CA SER A 367 19.68 32.56 -4.47
C SER A 367 18.35 33.12 -3.94
N SER A 368 17.32 33.21 -4.78
CA SER A 368 15.97 33.66 -4.40
C SER A 368 15.05 32.54 -3.91
N LEU A 369 15.52 31.29 -3.89
CA LEU A 369 14.69 30.14 -3.57
C LEU A 369 14.25 30.17 -2.11
N GLU A 370 12.95 30.08 -1.87
CA GLU A 370 12.30 30.09 -0.56
C GLU A 370 11.75 28.71 -0.18
N GLU A 371 11.29 27.92 -1.15
CA GLU A 371 10.70 26.59 -0.92
C GLU A 371 11.24 25.55 -1.91
N MET A 372 11.73 24.43 -1.39
CA MET A 372 12.17 23.28 -2.18
C MET A 372 11.50 22.00 -1.69
N SER A 373 10.85 21.29 -2.62
CA SER A 373 10.15 20.04 -2.34
C SER A 373 10.71 18.91 -3.20
N LEU A 374 11.27 17.88 -2.57
CA LEU A 374 11.80 16.64 -3.17
C LEU A 374 11.20 15.36 -2.54
N PRO A 375 9.97 15.33 -1.98
CA PRO A 375 9.48 14.13 -1.33
C PRO A 375 9.11 13.03 -2.33
N PHE A 376 9.18 11.77 -1.85
CA PHE A 376 8.80 10.58 -2.62
C PHE A 376 9.60 10.38 -3.92
N ASN A 377 10.89 10.67 -3.89
CA ASN A 377 11.84 10.20 -4.89
C ASN A 377 12.59 8.96 -4.34
N ARG A 378 13.72 8.59 -4.93
CA ARG A 378 14.57 7.47 -4.48
C ARG A 378 15.98 7.92 -4.09
N LEU A 379 16.13 9.17 -3.66
CA LEU A 379 17.43 9.75 -3.31
C LEU A 379 18.09 8.93 -2.20
N ALA A 380 19.26 8.35 -2.49
CA ALA A 380 20.00 7.51 -1.55
C ALA A 380 21.11 8.28 -0.81
N THR A 381 21.69 9.28 -1.49
CA THR A 381 22.79 10.10 -0.97
C THR A 381 22.56 11.57 -1.29
N LEU A 382 23.16 12.45 -0.50
CA LEU A 382 23.25 13.90 -0.75
C LEU A 382 24.71 14.31 -0.57
N SER A 383 25.23 15.16 -1.46
CA SER A 383 26.55 15.76 -1.30
C SER A 383 26.51 16.95 -0.36
N SER A 384 27.54 17.15 0.46
CA SER A 384 27.55 18.17 1.53
C SER A 384 27.36 19.62 1.04
N GLY A 385 27.66 19.90 -0.22
CA GLY A 385 27.52 21.22 -0.82
C GLY A 385 26.23 21.46 -1.62
N LEU A 386 25.32 20.49 -1.70
CA LEU A 386 24.17 20.53 -2.62
C LEU A 386 23.27 21.76 -2.44
N PHE A 387 23.10 22.24 -1.20
CA PHE A 387 22.28 23.41 -0.88
C PHE A 387 23.09 24.70 -0.65
N ALA A 388 24.38 24.70 -0.99
CA ALA A 388 25.23 25.86 -0.81
C ALA A 388 24.71 27.08 -1.59
N GLY A 389 24.62 28.23 -0.92
CA GLY A 389 24.16 29.48 -1.53
C GLY A 389 22.65 29.74 -1.46
N LEU A 390 21.84 28.77 -0.98
CA LEU A 390 20.37 28.92 -0.84
C LEU A 390 19.98 29.70 0.43
N HIS A 391 20.56 30.88 0.63
CA HIS A 391 20.45 31.65 1.88
C HIS A 391 19.02 32.13 2.23
N ASN A 392 18.12 32.18 1.25
CA ASN A 392 16.72 32.58 1.42
C ASN A 392 15.76 31.39 1.61
N LEU A 393 16.27 30.15 1.60
CA LEU A 393 15.42 28.96 1.71
C LEU A 393 14.76 28.92 3.10
N LYS A 394 13.42 28.87 3.12
CA LYS A 394 12.57 28.81 4.32
C LYS A 394 12.02 27.42 4.56
N GLY A 395 11.75 26.66 3.50
CA GLY A 395 11.20 25.30 3.59
C GLY A 395 11.96 24.30 2.73
N LEU A 396 12.37 23.18 3.33
CA LEU A 396 13.01 22.06 2.64
C LEU A 396 12.34 20.73 3.03
N ASP A 397 11.80 20.03 2.03
CA ASP A 397 11.19 18.72 2.22
C ASP A 397 11.90 17.66 1.39
N LEU A 398 12.53 16.72 2.09
CA LEU A 398 13.27 15.56 1.58
C LEU A 398 12.61 14.25 2.02
N SER A 399 11.35 14.28 2.46
CA SER A 399 10.69 13.14 3.07
C SER A 399 10.35 12.00 2.09
N GLY A 400 10.30 10.77 2.59
CA GLY A 400 9.98 9.60 1.76
C GLY A 400 10.99 9.30 0.66
N ASN A 401 12.28 9.58 0.89
CA ASN A 401 13.39 9.17 0.05
C ASN A 401 14.08 7.92 0.64
N ARG A 402 15.29 7.59 0.17
CA ARG A 402 16.09 6.43 0.62
C ARG A 402 17.37 6.84 1.34
N LEU A 403 17.37 8.01 1.98
CA LEU A 403 18.55 8.55 2.65
C LEU A 403 18.89 7.73 3.90
N GLU A 404 20.01 7.03 3.88
CA GLU A 404 20.51 6.27 5.05
C GLU A 404 21.30 7.14 6.04
N SER A 405 21.83 8.26 5.57
CA SER A 405 22.61 9.22 6.37
C SER A 405 22.40 10.64 5.87
N VAL A 406 22.64 11.61 6.77
CA VAL A 406 22.60 13.04 6.46
C VAL A 406 24.02 13.58 6.68
N PRO A 407 24.66 14.19 5.66
CA PRO A 407 25.99 14.78 5.83
C PRO A 407 25.94 15.90 6.90
N PRO A 408 26.93 16.00 7.82
CA PRO A 408 26.89 16.98 8.92
C PRO A 408 26.75 18.44 8.48
N ASP A 409 27.35 18.80 7.34
CA ASP A 409 27.42 20.18 6.85
C ASP A 409 26.38 20.51 5.76
N ILE A 410 25.46 19.59 5.45
CA ILE A 410 24.50 19.74 4.33
C ILE A 410 23.61 20.99 4.45
N PHE A 411 23.34 21.43 5.68
CA PHE A 411 22.50 22.60 5.96
C PHE A 411 23.32 23.87 6.24
N TYR A 412 24.64 23.83 6.04
CA TYR A 412 25.50 24.98 6.25
C TYR A 412 25.09 26.15 5.32
N GLY A 413 24.88 27.33 5.90
CA GLY A 413 24.51 28.53 5.15
C GLY A 413 23.00 28.72 4.89
N LEU A 414 22.14 27.79 5.31
CA LEU A 414 20.67 27.89 5.24
C LEU A 414 20.08 28.69 6.42
N SER A 415 20.57 29.90 6.64
CA SER A 415 20.26 30.71 7.82
C SER A 415 18.79 31.14 7.95
N SER A 416 18.04 31.11 6.85
CA SER A 416 16.62 31.49 6.81
C SER A 416 15.66 30.31 6.93
N LEU A 417 16.18 29.08 7.09
CA LEU A 417 15.37 27.87 7.08
C LEU A 417 14.47 27.82 8.32
N GLU A 418 13.16 27.72 8.09
CA GLU A 418 12.13 27.65 9.12
C GLU A 418 11.51 26.26 9.24
N ARG A 419 11.48 25.48 8.16
CA ARG A 419 10.85 24.16 8.10
C ARG A 419 11.74 23.13 7.40
N LEU A 420 11.99 22.01 8.07
CA LEU A 420 12.77 20.90 7.54
C LEU A 420 12.06 19.56 7.77
N ASN A 421 11.85 18.81 6.71
CA ASN A 421 11.27 17.47 6.77
C ASN A 421 12.19 16.43 6.13
N LEU A 422 12.64 15.46 6.93
CA LEU A 422 13.43 14.29 6.52
C LEU A 422 12.70 12.97 6.83
N SER A 423 11.42 13.03 7.21
CA SER A 423 10.67 11.84 7.65
C SER A 423 10.52 10.81 6.53
N GLY A 424 10.33 9.54 6.88
CA GLY A 424 10.14 8.47 5.91
C GLY A 424 11.40 8.08 5.13
N ASN A 425 12.58 8.50 5.58
CA ASN A 425 13.86 8.01 5.09
C ASN A 425 14.42 6.93 6.03
N PRO A 426 15.20 5.96 5.56
CA PRO A 426 15.86 4.93 6.37
C PRO A 426 17.12 5.43 7.07
N ILE A 427 17.05 6.62 7.70
CA ILE A 427 18.19 7.23 8.38
C ILE A 427 18.60 6.33 9.54
N ARG A 428 19.89 5.97 9.61
CA ARG A 428 20.43 5.07 10.66
C ARG A 428 21.07 5.81 11.83
N ALA A 429 21.51 7.05 11.63
CA ALA A 429 22.12 7.88 12.67
C ALA A 429 22.05 9.36 12.30
N MET A 430 22.04 10.24 13.30
CA MET A 430 22.15 11.68 13.14
C MET A 430 23.41 12.19 13.87
N PRO A 431 24.44 12.68 13.17
CA PRO A 431 25.63 13.24 13.79
C PRO A 431 25.32 14.47 14.67
N ASP A 432 26.07 14.65 15.76
CA ASP A 432 26.00 15.86 16.58
C ASP A 432 26.41 17.09 15.74
N GLY A 433 25.71 18.21 15.95
CA GLY A 433 25.97 19.46 15.23
C GLY A 433 25.34 19.56 13.83
N THR A 434 24.65 18.52 13.33
CA THR A 434 23.97 18.54 12.02
C THR A 434 23.03 19.75 11.85
N PHE A 435 22.41 20.22 12.94
CA PHE A 435 21.49 21.36 12.94
C PHE A 435 22.06 22.64 13.57
N ALA A 436 23.37 22.69 13.88
CA ALA A 436 23.98 23.74 14.69
C ALA A 436 23.76 25.17 14.14
N ASN A 437 23.63 25.32 12.82
CA ASN A 437 23.45 26.61 12.15
C ASN A 437 21.98 26.99 11.86
N LEU A 438 21.01 26.17 12.29
CA LEU A 438 19.58 26.35 12.00
C LEU A 438 18.83 27.06 13.15
N SER A 439 19.38 28.17 13.63
CA SER A 439 18.81 28.91 14.78
C SER A 439 17.41 29.49 14.55
N GLY A 440 17.00 29.69 13.30
CA GLY A 440 15.67 30.14 12.89
C GLY A 440 14.65 29.02 12.65
N LEU A 441 15.06 27.74 12.77
CA LEU A 441 14.18 26.60 12.47
C LEU A 441 13.04 26.51 13.48
N LYS A 442 11.81 26.44 12.96
CA LYS A 442 10.56 26.35 13.74
C LYS A 442 9.98 24.94 13.72
N VAL A 443 10.10 24.23 12.59
CA VAL A 443 9.49 22.90 12.39
C VAL A 443 10.54 21.91 11.91
N LEU A 444 10.67 20.79 12.64
CA LEU A 444 11.59 19.71 12.32
C LEU A 444 10.90 18.35 12.40
N HIS A 445 10.90 17.62 11.29
CA HIS A 445 10.34 16.27 11.19
C HIS A 445 11.41 15.24 10.78
N LEU A 446 11.66 14.26 11.65
CA LEU A 446 12.73 13.27 11.61
C LEU A 446 12.23 11.86 11.99
N ILE A 447 10.99 11.48 11.62
CA ILE A 447 10.53 10.11 11.85
C ILE A 447 11.10 9.22 10.75
N SER A 448 12.05 8.34 11.09
CA SER A 448 12.66 7.37 10.18
C SER A 448 11.70 6.22 9.84
N ARG A 449 11.84 5.64 8.64
CA ARG A 449 11.16 4.41 8.21
C ARG A 449 12.20 3.34 7.93
N CYS A 450 12.07 2.20 8.57
CA CYS A 450 12.99 1.09 8.44
C CYS A 450 12.26 -0.02 7.68
N ASP A 451 12.62 -0.25 6.42
CA ASP A 451 12.11 -1.38 5.65
C ASP A 451 12.79 -2.67 6.14
N ALA A 452 12.01 -3.74 6.28
CA ALA A 452 12.56 -5.07 6.46
C ALA A 452 13.34 -5.46 5.20
N ASP A 453 14.66 -5.63 5.33
CA ASP A 453 15.58 -6.30 4.40
C ASP A 453 15.07 -6.45 2.95
N ALA A 454 15.44 -5.51 2.08
CA ALA A 454 15.34 -5.68 0.63
C ALA A 454 16.20 -6.86 0.08
N SER A 455 16.90 -7.60 0.94
CA SER A 455 17.64 -8.83 0.61
C SER A 455 16.80 -10.12 0.75
N ALA A 456 15.56 -10.06 1.27
CA ALA A 456 14.68 -11.22 1.41
C ALA A 456 13.69 -11.43 0.23
N ALA A 457 13.90 -10.78 -0.92
CA ALA A 457 13.09 -11.00 -2.12
C ALA A 457 13.42 -12.32 -2.87
N GLY A 458 14.28 -13.17 -2.29
CA GLY A 458 14.78 -14.39 -2.94
C GLY A 458 14.92 -15.58 -1.99
N SER A 459 14.07 -15.74 -0.98
CA SER A 459 13.85 -17.05 -0.36
C SER A 459 12.59 -17.05 0.48
N SER A 460 11.75 -18.05 0.23
CA SER A 460 10.65 -18.46 1.09
C SER A 460 11.16 -18.73 2.51
N ALA A 461 11.13 -17.72 3.38
CA ALA A 461 11.36 -17.86 4.81
C ALA A 461 10.11 -17.42 5.57
N THR A 462 9.40 -18.44 6.03
CA THR A 462 8.35 -18.44 7.04
C THR A 462 8.56 -17.40 8.14
N MET A 463 7.61 -16.46 8.26
CA MET A 463 7.33 -15.76 9.52
C MET A 463 6.99 -16.82 10.58
N SER A 464 7.92 -17.02 11.52
CA SER A 464 7.70 -17.81 12.73
C SER A 464 6.65 -17.13 13.60
N GLN A 465 5.40 -17.53 13.40
CA GLN A 465 4.51 -18.05 14.43
C GLN A 465 4.73 -17.51 15.86
N HIS A 466 3.94 -16.51 16.24
CA HIS A 466 3.08 -16.71 17.41
C HIS A 466 1.82 -17.47 16.93
N ARG A 467 1.90 -18.81 16.90
CA ARG A 467 0.72 -19.68 17.08
C ARG A 467 0.36 -19.53 18.57
N ASP A 468 -0.87 -19.22 18.95
CA ASP A 468 -2.07 -19.98 18.66
C ASP A 468 -3.25 -19.11 18.23
N LEU A 469 -3.65 -19.22 16.96
CA LEU A 469 -5.02 -18.98 16.52
C LEU A 469 -5.37 -19.99 15.42
N SER A 470 -5.49 -21.25 15.80
CA SER A 470 -6.24 -22.24 15.03
C SER A 470 -7.55 -22.57 15.74
N ALA A 471 -8.51 -21.65 15.65
CA ALA A 471 -9.93 -21.97 15.68
C ALA A 471 -10.73 -20.87 14.96
N ILE A 472 -11.19 -21.22 13.76
CA ILE A 472 -12.34 -20.64 13.04
C ILE A 472 -12.12 -19.24 12.42
N SER A 473 -11.91 -19.28 11.11
CA SER A 473 -12.06 -18.19 10.13
C SER A 473 -13.37 -17.41 10.30
N VAL A 474 -13.30 -16.18 10.83
CA VAL A 474 -14.18 -15.03 10.51
C VAL A 474 -13.40 -13.74 10.79
N GLY A 475 -13.29 -12.84 9.81
CA GLY A 475 -12.93 -11.43 10.05
C GLY A 475 -11.48 -11.07 9.69
N SER A 476 -11.24 -10.80 8.40
CA SER A 476 -10.21 -9.86 7.98
C SER A 476 -10.35 -8.57 8.80
N ARG A 477 -9.32 -8.24 9.59
CA ARG A 477 -9.21 -6.95 10.30
C ARG A 477 -9.39 -5.82 9.26
N PRO A 478 -10.38 -4.93 9.39
CA PRO A 478 -10.43 -3.75 8.54
C PRO A 478 -9.20 -2.88 8.82
N ASP A 479 -8.64 -2.25 7.78
CA ASP A 479 -7.50 -1.34 7.91
C ASP A 479 -7.62 -0.41 9.13
N ARG A 480 -6.50 -0.17 9.81
CA ARG A 480 -6.38 0.80 10.91
C ARG A 480 -6.82 2.24 10.52
N ASP A 481 -7.08 2.48 9.22
CA ASP A 481 -7.61 3.72 8.63
C ASP A 481 -9.06 3.60 8.07
N ALA A 482 -9.76 2.47 8.27
CA ALA A 482 -11.06 2.19 7.62
C ALA A 482 -12.30 2.82 8.27
N PHE A 483 -12.18 3.51 9.40
CA PHE A 483 -13.24 4.35 9.97
C PHE A 483 -13.24 5.74 9.31
N VAL A 484 -13.54 5.76 8.01
CA VAL A 484 -13.92 6.99 7.32
C VAL A 484 -15.30 7.41 7.85
N LEU A 485 -15.32 8.36 8.79
CA LEU A 485 -16.50 9.14 9.13
C LEU A 485 -17.02 9.79 7.82
N PRO A 486 -18.33 9.77 7.53
CA PRO A 486 -18.87 10.59 6.46
C PRO A 486 -18.68 12.05 6.86
N ALA A 487 -17.64 12.67 6.29
CA ALA A 487 -17.64 14.11 6.07
C ALA A 487 -18.96 14.46 5.37
N GLN A 488 -19.71 15.43 5.89
CA GLN A 488 -20.37 16.49 5.12
C GLN A 488 -21.15 17.42 6.08
N SER A 489 -20.89 18.71 5.90
CA SER A 489 -21.46 19.92 6.53
C SER A 489 -20.93 20.32 7.91
N GLY A 490 -19.90 21.18 7.88
CA GLY A 490 -19.38 21.90 9.05
C GLY A 490 -18.10 21.32 9.63
N GLN A 491 -16.95 21.82 9.15
CA GLN A 491 -15.59 21.61 9.67
C GLN A 491 -15.49 21.13 11.14
N TRP A 492 -15.06 19.89 11.38
CA TRP A 492 -14.30 19.55 12.59
C TRP A 492 -13.42 18.31 12.32
N LYS A 493 -12.11 18.54 12.10
CA LYS A 493 -11.06 17.52 12.14
C LYS A 493 -10.38 17.66 13.51
N PRO A 494 -10.37 16.64 14.39
CA PRO A 494 -9.66 16.72 15.68
C PRO A 494 -8.17 17.08 15.52
N GLU A 495 -7.56 16.65 14.42
CA GLU A 495 -6.18 16.96 14.03
C GLU A 495 -5.94 18.46 13.81
N ALA A 496 -6.96 19.21 13.37
CA ALA A 496 -6.86 20.65 13.10
C ALA A 496 -7.04 21.51 14.36
N ALA A 497 -7.57 20.97 15.46
CA ALA A 497 -7.74 21.71 16.72
C ALA A 497 -6.47 21.68 17.60
N VAL A 498 -5.54 20.76 17.35
CA VAL A 498 -4.30 20.60 18.11
C VAL A 498 -3.08 21.15 17.36
N ALA A 499 -3.05 21.09 16.02
CA ALA A 499 -2.01 21.74 15.24
C ALA A 499 -2.29 23.25 15.19
N GLY A 500 -1.55 24.03 15.99
CA GLY A 500 -1.50 25.47 15.82
C GLY A 500 -1.03 25.80 14.42
N GLN A 501 -1.97 26.10 13.52
CA GLN A 501 -1.86 27.03 12.39
C GLN A 501 -0.45 27.32 11.82
N VAL A 502 0.29 26.29 11.42
CA VAL A 502 1.39 26.28 10.44
C VAL A 502 1.42 24.82 9.97
N ASP A 503 1.08 24.46 8.73
CA ASP A 503 2.07 24.24 7.68
C ASP A 503 1.38 23.83 6.36
N ASP A 504 1.89 24.34 5.24
CA ASP A 504 1.64 23.87 3.85
C ASP A 504 2.34 22.51 3.57
N PHE A 505 3.02 21.96 4.59
CA PHE A 505 3.61 20.62 4.64
C PHE A 505 2.69 19.74 5.48
N GLY A 506 1.97 18.81 4.86
CA GLY A 506 0.95 17.97 5.52
C GLY A 506 1.46 17.21 6.77
N PRO A 507 0.54 16.60 7.56
CA PRO A 507 0.93 15.85 8.75
C PRO A 507 1.92 14.74 8.41
N ALA A 508 2.81 14.44 9.37
CA ALA A 508 3.72 13.29 9.30
C ALA A 508 2.96 12.04 8.81
N PHE A 509 3.53 11.35 7.82
CA PHE A 509 2.92 10.19 7.18
C PHE A 509 2.33 9.19 8.20
N PRO A 510 1.23 8.49 7.88
CA PRO A 510 0.86 7.29 8.64
C PRO A 510 2.01 6.29 8.51
N VAL A 511 2.73 6.06 9.60
CA VAL A 511 3.88 5.15 9.63
C VAL A 511 3.36 3.82 10.18
N ASN A 512 3.50 2.77 9.36
CA ASN A 512 3.48 1.39 9.85
C ASN A 512 4.39 1.26 11.07
N PRO A 513 4.15 0.32 12.01
CA PRO A 513 4.96 0.19 13.21
C PRO A 513 6.45 0.26 12.86
N VAL A 514 7.10 1.29 13.38
CA VAL A 514 8.51 1.58 13.14
C VAL A 514 9.31 0.34 13.54
N GLN A 515 10.02 -0.29 12.61
CA GLN A 515 10.96 -1.37 12.89
C GLN A 515 12.35 -0.78 13.21
N ARG A 516 13.28 -1.54 13.80
CA ARG A 516 14.63 -1.03 14.12
C ARG A 516 15.42 -0.73 12.84
N CYS A 517 15.93 0.49 12.66
CA CYS A 517 16.90 0.87 11.62
C CYS A 517 18.37 0.57 12.02
N VAL A 518 18.59 -0.23 13.07
CA VAL A 518 19.79 -0.08 13.90
C VAL A 518 20.68 -1.34 13.89
N ASP A 519 21.85 -1.22 13.25
CA ASP A 519 22.98 -2.14 13.42
C ASP A 519 23.95 -1.69 14.55
N ARG A 520 23.80 -0.47 15.11
CA ARG A 520 24.69 0.13 16.13
C ARG A 520 23.98 1.05 17.12
N ALA A 521 24.39 1.06 18.39
CA ALA A 521 23.86 1.97 19.40
C ALA A 521 23.99 3.45 18.99
N THR A 522 22.85 4.14 18.90
CA THR A 522 22.69 5.52 18.44
C THR A 522 21.81 6.28 19.41
N SER A 523 22.38 7.29 20.06
CA SER A 523 21.69 8.03 21.11
C SER A 523 21.21 9.41 20.64
N LEU A 524 19.97 9.77 20.93
CA LEU A 524 19.49 11.15 20.85
C LEU A 524 20.09 11.97 22.00
N SER A 525 20.89 12.99 21.68
CA SER A 525 21.60 13.81 22.66
C SER A 525 21.31 15.31 22.50
N ALA A 526 21.71 16.12 23.49
CA ALA A 526 21.65 17.58 23.40
C ALA A 526 22.55 18.14 22.28
N GLY A 527 23.63 17.43 21.93
CA GLY A 527 24.50 17.75 20.81
C GLY A 527 23.80 17.56 19.46
N THR A 528 22.92 16.55 19.38
CA THR A 528 22.17 16.24 18.16
C THR A 528 21.17 17.33 17.83
N LEU A 529 20.47 17.88 18.83
CA LEU A 529 19.49 18.96 18.69
C LEU A 529 20.10 20.36 18.98
N SER A 530 21.43 20.47 18.94
CA SER A 530 22.11 21.75 19.16
C SER A 530 21.78 22.76 18.06
N GLY A 531 21.68 24.05 18.43
CA GLY A 531 21.33 25.14 17.51
C GLY A 531 19.83 25.41 17.36
N LEU A 532 18.94 24.47 17.73
CA LEU A 532 17.48 24.55 17.50
C LEU A 532 16.72 25.37 18.55
N VAL A 533 17.20 26.57 18.87
CA VAL A 533 16.67 27.41 19.97
C VAL A 533 15.27 28.00 19.72
N SER A 534 14.89 28.16 18.45
CA SER A 534 13.59 28.71 18.03
C SER A 534 12.56 27.64 17.69
N LEU A 535 12.89 26.36 17.92
CA LEU A 535 12.07 25.24 17.48
C LEU A 535 10.72 25.24 18.22
N ASP A 536 9.64 25.17 17.45
CA ASP A 536 8.26 25.19 17.89
C ASP A 536 7.66 23.77 17.83
N THR A 537 7.95 23.04 16.76
CA THR A 537 7.44 21.69 16.49
C THR A 537 8.59 20.72 16.20
N LEU A 538 8.63 19.61 16.94
CA LEU A 538 9.59 18.52 16.76
C LEU A 538 8.86 17.18 16.65
N SER A 539 9.12 16.44 15.58
CA SER A 539 8.70 15.04 15.42
C SER A 539 9.92 14.19 15.13
N ILE A 540 10.18 13.17 15.93
CA ILE A 540 11.43 12.40 15.86
C ILE A 540 11.20 10.93 16.24
N GLY A 541 11.80 10.01 15.49
CA GLY A 541 11.61 8.59 15.71
C GLY A 541 12.42 7.64 14.83
N GLY A 542 12.55 6.39 15.26
CA GLY A 542 13.03 5.24 14.46
C GLY A 542 14.53 5.06 14.25
N TRP A 543 15.34 6.13 14.32
CA TRP A 543 16.78 6.05 14.02
C TRP A 543 17.69 5.99 15.26
N PHE A 544 17.15 6.12 16.47
CA PHE A 544 17.89 6.06 17.74
C PHE A 544 17.38 4.93 18.64
N ASP A 545 18.25 4.39 19.48
CA ASP A 545 17.95 3.34 20.47
C ASP A 545 18.07 3.79 21.94
N GLU A 546 18.51 5.03 22.18
CA GLU A 546 18.56 5.66 23.50
C GLU A 546 18.21 7.15 23.41
N ILE A 547 17.45 7.68 24.37
CA ILE A 547 17.32 9.13 24.61
C ILE A 547 18.20 9.48 25.81
N ARG A 548 19.21 10.33 25.64
CA ARG A 548 20.03 10.78 26.78
C ARG A 548 19.29 11.80 27.64
N LEU A 549 19.50 11.74 28.95
CA LEU A 549 18.96 12.74 29.87
C LEU A 549 19.43 14.14 29.45
N GLY A 550 18.48 15.07 29.33
CA GLY A 550 18.76 16.44 28.88
C GLY A 550 18.84 16.62 27.36
N ALA A 551 18.49 15.61 26.54
CA ALA A 551 18.46 15.73 25.08
C ALA A 551 17.63 16.94 24.58
N PHE A 552 16.56 17.29 25.29
CA PHE A 552 15.67 18.41 24.95
C PHE A 552 15.96 19.70 25.74
N SER A 553 17.07 19.78 26.48
CA SER A 553 17.36 20.88 27.42
C SER A 553 17.40 22.27 26.77
N ASN A 554 17.77 22.37 25.49
CA ASN A 554 17.87 23.64 24.77
C ASN A 554 16.58 24.05 24.03
N LEU A 555 15.48 23.29 24.17
CA LEU A 555 14.25 23.48 23.41
C LEU A 555 13.15 24.20 24.22
N SER A 556 13.48 25.30 24.89
CA SER A 556 12.54 26.02 25.76
C SER A 556 11.33 26.62 25.05
N SER A 557 11.43 26.84 23.74
CA SER A 557 10.39 27.41 22.87
C SER A 557 9.42 26.36 22.33
N LEU A 558 9.71 25.07 22.55
CA LEU A 558 8.98 23.97 21.95
C LEU A 558 7.54 23.89 22.46
N ARG A 559 6.58 23.88 21.52
CA ARG A 559 5.14 23.76 21.78
C ARG A 559 4.59 22.39 21.43
N TYR A 560 5.17 21.72 20.44
CA TYR A 560 4.71 20.41 19.99
C TYR A 560 5.85 19.41 19.90
N LEU A 561 5.68 18.28 20.59
CA LEU A 561 6.65 17.19 20.60
C LEU A 561 5.96 15.87 20.25
N ARG A 562 6.45 15.21 19.20
CA ARG A 562 6.11 13.84 18.85
C ARG A 562 7.35 12.95 18.92
N LEU A 563 7.31 11.94 19.78
CA LEU A 563 8.31 10.90 19.91
C LEU A 563 7.71 9.57 19.48
N GLU A 564 8.36 8.89 18.53
CA GLU A 564 7.90 7.59 18.02
C GLU A 564 9.06 6.59 18.02
N SER A 565 8.95 5.52 18.79
CA SER A 565 9.97 4.46 18.81
C SER A 565 9.41 3.14 19.34
N PRO A 566 9.65 2.00 18.68
CA PRO A 566 9.14 0.70 19.11
C PRO A 566 9.88 0.10 20.30
N VAL A 567 11.09 0.60 20.62
CA VAL A 567 12.01 -0.08 21.55
C VAL A 567 12.62 0.84 22.59
N VAL A 568 12.54 2.15 22.40
CA VAL A 568 13.18 3.13 23.27
C VAL A 568 12.24 3.54 24.38
N ARG A 569 12.71 3.44 25.62
CA ARG A 569 12.02 3.96 26.79
C ARG A 569 12.36 5.44 26.98
N LEU A 570 11.37 6.21 27.41
CA LEU A 570 11.58 7.61 27.80
C LEU A 570 12.28 7.65 29.17
N PRO A 571 13.45 8.31 29.32
CA PRO A 571 14.09 8.44 30.63
C PRO A 571 13.28 9.31 31.58
N ASP A 572 13.34 8.99 32.87
CA ASP A 572 12.75 9.81 33.94
C ASP A 572 13.26 11.26 33.86
N GLY A 573 12.33 12.22 33.86
CA GLY A 573 12.67 13.64 33.78
C GLY A 573 13.12 14.13 32.41
N ALA A 574 13.08 13.31 31.36
CA ALA A 574 13.46 13.73 30.00
C ALA A 574 12.67 14.96 29.51
N LEU A 575 11.43 15.15 29.97
CA LEU A 575 10.54 16.25 29.57
C LEU A 575 10.57 17.45 30.53
N ALA A 576 11.36 17.42 31.61
CA ALA A 576 11.27 18.37 32.73
C ALA A 576 11.46 19.85 32.34
N ASN A 577 12.17 20.14 31.24
CA ASN A 577 12.47 21.50 30.79
C ASN A 577 11.52 22.03 29.70
N LEU A 578 10.47 21.28 29.34
CA LEU A 578 9.53 21.62 28.27
C LEU A 578 8.26 22.32 28.78
N ALA A 579 8.41 23.34 29.62
CA ALA A 579 7.28 24.04 30.25
C ALA A 579 6.36 24.79 29.26
N SER A 580 6.85 25.05 28.04
CA SER A 580 6.10 25.70 26.96
C SER A 580 5.18 24.74 26.18
N LEU A 581 5.28 23.43 26.42
CA LEU A 581 4.62 22.41 25.61
C LEU A 581 3.08 22.51 25.69
N GLU A 582 2.44 22.57 24.52
CA GLU A 582 0.99 22.59 24.34
C GLU A 582 0.45 21.25 23.82
N GLY A 583 1.26 20.50 23.07
CA GLY A 583 0.92 19.17 22.57
C GLY A 583 2.06 18.15 22.72
N LEU A 584 1.71 16.96 23.21
CA LEU A 584 2.64 15.84 23.41
C LEU A 584 2.07 14.57 22.81
N THR A 585 2.84 13.93 21.93
CA THR A 585 2.56 12.60 21.40
C THR A 585 3.72 11.67 21.73
N LEU A 586 3.45 10.62 22.50
CA LEU A 586 4.39 9.55 22.76
C LEU A 586 3.81 8.28 22.15
N ARG A 587 4.56 7.67 21.24
CA ARG A 587 4.23 6.38 20.62
C ARG A 587 5.42 5.45 20.77
N MET A 588 5.59 4.97 21.99
CA MET A 588 6.70 4.14 22.44
C MET A 588 6.32 3.36 23.69
N PRO A 589 7.03 2.26 24.02
CA PRO A 589 6.72 1.47 25.22
C PRO A 589 6.87 2.29 26.51
N LEU A 590 5.74 2.47 27.21
CA LEU A 590 5.59 3.18 28.49
C LEU A 590 4.93 2.23 29.51
N GLU A 591 5.61 1.13 29.86
CA GLU A 591 5.10 0.12 30.82
C GLU A 591 4.66 0.72 32.17
N ARG A 592 5.27 1.83 32.59
CA ARG A 592 4.95 2.55 33.82
C ARG A 592 4.88 4.05 33.54
N LEU A 593 3.80 4.67 34.02
CA LEU A 593 3.65 6.11 34.09
C LEU A 593 3.51 6.53 35.54
N ALA A 594 4.06 7.69 35.87
CA ALA A 594 3.94 8.35 37.15
C ALA A 594 3.60 9.83 36.96
N ARG A 595 2.99 10.44 37.98
CA ARG A 595 2.69 11.87 37.98
C ARG A 595 3.92 12.76 37.77
N ALA A 596 5.11 12.28 38.14
CA ALA A 596 6.37 12.99 37.95
C ALA A 596 6.77 13.14 36.47
N ASP A 597 6.33 12.23 35.59
CA ASP A 597 6.69 12.23 34.16
C ASP A 597 6.09 13.45 33.42
N PHE A 598 4.98 13.96 33.94
CA PHE A 598 4.27 15.13 33.43
C PHE A 598 4.49 16.39 34.29
N ALA A 599 5.44 16.35 35.23
CA ALA A 599 5.77 17.51 36.06
C ALA A 599 6.25 18.69 35.21
N GLY A 600 5.74 19.89 35.48
CA GLY A 600 6.11 21.11 34.74
C GLY A 600 5.36 21.33 33.42
N LEU A 601 4.61 20.34 32.90
CA LEU A 601 3.85 20.44 31.64
C LEU A 601 2.47 21.10 31.80
N GLY A 602 2.37 22.13 32.65
CA GLY A 602 1.08 22.75 33.00
C GLY A 602 0.35 23.48 31.85
N ARG A 603 1.02 23.72 30.72
CA ARG A 603 0.44 24.33 29.51
C ARG A 603 -0.17 23.32 28.53
N LEU A 604 0.00 22.03 28.79
CA LEU A 604 -0.42 20.97 27.87
C LEU A 604 -1.94 20.98 27.65
N ARG A 605 -2.34 20.98 26.39
CA ARG A 605 -3.74 20.95 25.92
C ARG A 605 -4.09 19.63 25.23
N SER A 606 -3.10 18.97 24.63
CA SER A 606 -3.27 17.68 23.96
C SER A 606 -2.21 16.68 24.39
N LEU A 607 -2.65 15.47 24.72
CA LEU A 607 -1.81 14.34 25.08
C LEU A 607 -2.23 13.11 24.29
N THR A 608 -1.28 12.47 23.61
CA THR A 608 -1.50 11.21 22.88
C THR A 608 -0.52 10.15 23.40
N LEU A 609 -1.09 9.07 23.88
CA LEU A 609 -0.45 7.89 24.46
C LEU A 609 -1.06 6.62 23.83
N ASP A 610 -1.34 6.71 22.53
CA ASP A 610 -1.86 5.57 21.75
C ASP A 610 -0.72 4.58 21.51
N ASP A 611 -1.00 3.28 21.63
CA ASP A 611 -0.04 2.22 21.25
C ASP A 611 1.27 2.34 22.05
N THR A 612 1.15 2.50 23.38
CA THR A 612 2.29 2.71 24.30
C THR A 612 2.49 1.56 25.28
N GLU A 613 1.80 0.44 25.10
CA GLU A 613 1.90 -0.76 25.94
C GLU A 613 1.60 -0.50 27.44
N ILE A 614 0.86 0.57 27.75
CA ILE A 614 0.48 0.89 29.13
C ILE A 614 -0.45 -0.21 29.65
N LYS A 615 -0.11 -0.77 30.81
CA LYS A 615 -0.92 -1.81 31.48
C LYS A 615 -1.80 -1.24 32.59
N VAL A 616 -1.30 -0.22 33.31
CA VAL A 616 -1.95 0.38 34.47
C VAL A 616 -1.76 1.89 34.46
N LEU A 617 -2.84 2.64 34.67
CA LEU A 617 -2.83 4.09 34.88
C LEU A 617 -3.07 4.42 36.35
N PRO A 618 -2.11 5.08 37.05
CA PRO A 618 -2.34 5.60 38.39
C PRO A 618 -3.45 6.68 38.38
N GLY A 619 -4.29 6.70 39.41
CA GLY A 619 -5.45 7.62 39.47
C GLY A 619 -5.10 9.12 39.46
N ASP A 620 -3.90 9.52 39.88
CA ASP A 620 -3.48 10.94 39.90
C ASP A 620 -2.45 11.30 38.81
N VAL A 621 -2.21 10.41 37.84
CA VAL A 621 -1.16 10.56 36.83
C VAL A 621 -1.28 11.87 36.02
N PHE A 622 -2.51 12.28 35.70
CA PHE A 622 -2.79 13.51 34.95
C PHE A 622 -3.19 14.70 35.83
N ALA A 623 -3.13 14.59 37.15
CA ALA A 623 -3.72 15.57 38.08
C ALA A 623 -3.14 16.99 37.95
N THR A 624 -1.95 17.16 37.38
CA THR A 624 -1.28 18.45 37.14
C THR A 624 -1.64 19.08 35.80
N LEU A 625 -2.24 18.34 34.87
CA LEU A 625 -2.53 18.76 33.49
C LEU A 625 -3.90 19.45 33.37
N THR A 626 -4.20 20.41 34.23
CA THR A 626 -5.55 21.01 34.33
C THR A 626 -6.01 21.81 33.11
N ASN A 627 -5.09 22.13 32.19
CA ASN A 627 -5.38 22.78 30.90
C ASN A 627 -5.66 21.79 29.76
N LEU A 628 -5.59 20.49 30.03
CA LEU A 628 -5.81 19.45 29.04
C LEU A 628 -7.24 19.51 28.50
N ARG A 629 -7.35 19.34 27.18
CA ARG A 629 -8.61 19.33 26.42
C ARG A 629 -8.79 18.03 25.65
N PHE A 630 -7.69 17.46 25.16
CA PHE A 630 -7.67 16.27 24.33
C PHE A 630 -6.75 15.22 24.95
N ILE A 631 -7.27 14.02 25.15
CA ILE A 631 -6.47 12.86 25.52
C ILE A 631 -6.81 11.66 24.64
N ARG A 632 -5.77 11.01 24.15
CA ARG A 632 -5.84 9.77 23.38
C ARG A 632 -5.02 8.70 24.09
N LEU A 633 -5.70 7.61 24.42
CA LEU A 633 -5.20 6.47 25.20
C LEU A 633 -5.74 5.17 24.55
N SER A 634 -5.66 5.07 23.23
CA SER A 634 -6.17 3.91 22.46
C SER A 634 -5.10 2.87 22.18
N ALA A 635 -5.52 1.67 21.79
CA ALA A 635 -4.61 0.59 21.36
C ALA A 635 -3.59 0.18 22.44
N ASN A 636 -3.94 0.29 23.73
CA ASN A 636 -3.18 -0.32 24.82
C ASN A 636 -3.94 -1.58 25.28
N ASP A 637 -3.76 -2.68 24.54
CA ASP A 637 -4.53 -3.93 24.68
C ASP A 637 -4.52 -4.52 26.12
N GLU A 638 -3.49 -4.22 26.91
CA GLU A 638 -3.36 -4.68 28.29
C GLU A 638 -3.94 -3.72 29.35
N LEU A 639 -4.34 -2.50 28.98
CA LEU A 639 -4.95 -1.54 29.89
C LEU A 639 -6.36 -1.99 30.28
N SER A 640 -6.48 -2.66 31.43
CA SER A 640 -7.70 -3.40 31.81
C SER A 640 -8.65 -2.70 32.78
N THR A 641 -8.17 -1.65 33.46
CA THR A 641 -8.93 -0.91 34.49
C THR A 641 -8.63 0.58 34.42
N LEU A 642 -9.63 1.39 34.81
CA LEU A 642 -9.48 2.83 35.03
C LEU A 642 -9.74 3.15 36.50
N HIS A 643 -8.96 4.06 37.08
CA HIS A 643 -9.23 4.62 38.39
C HIS A 643 -10.23 5.78 38.31
N GLY A 644 -11.12 5.92 39.30
CA GLY A 644 -12.16 6.97 39.33
C GLY A 644 -11.59 8.40 39.39
N ASP A 645 -10.35 8.57 39.86
CA ASP A 645 -9.69 9.87 39.94
C ASP A 645 -8.94 10.28 38.66
N THR A 646 -8.76 9.36 37.70
CA THR A 646 -7.90 9.54 36.51
C THR A 646 -8.17 10.85 35.77
N PHE A 647 -9.44 11.20 35.58
CA PHE A 647 -9.86 12.41 34.86
C PHE A 647 -10.49 13.48 35.76
N ARG A 648 -10.61 13.25 37.07
CA ARG A 648 -11.42 14.05 38.00
C ARG A 648 -11.04 15.53 38.04
N ARG A 649 -9.77 15.87 37.81
CA ARG A 649 -9.26 17.27 37.84
C ARG A 649 -9.25 17.96 36.48
N LEU A 650 -9.60 17.26 35.40
CA LEU A 650 -9.46 17.75 34.02
C LEU A 650 -10.76 18.42 33.53
N THR A 651 -11.21 19.47 34.20
CA THR A 651 -12.52 20.09 33.93
C THR A 651 -12.63 20.82 32.58
N ASN A 652 -11.52 20.99 31.86
CA ASN A 652 -11.47 21.57 30.52
C ASN A 652 -11.52 20.52 29.40
N MET A 653 -11.69 19.24 29.72
CA MET A 653 -11.73 18.17 28.72
C MET A 653 -12.86 18.34 27.72
N GLU A 654 -12.52 18.19 26.44
CA GLU A 654 -13.41 18.22 25.28
C GLU A 654 -13.45 16.85 24.57
N TYR A 655 -12.36 16.07 24.66
CA TYR A 655 -12.18 14.83 23.90
C TYR A 655 -11.38 13.77 24.67
N ILE A 656 -11.91 12.57 24.78
CA ILE A 656 -11.31 11.38 25.42
C ILE A 656 -11.53 10.22 24.48
N GLN A 657 -10.42 9.61 24.08
CA GLN A 657 -10.41 8.42 23.25
C GLN A 657 -9.73 7.28 23.99
N LEU A 658 -10.50 6.21 24.20
CA LEU A 658 -10.14 5.01 24.95
C LEU A 658 -10.52 3.74 24.19
N PHE A 659 -10.73 3.81 22.87
CA PHE A 659 -11.07 2.63 22.09
C PHE A 659 -9.89 1.65 21.97
N TRP A 660 -10.18 0.37 21.74
CA TRP A 660 -9.19 -0.71 21.57
C TRP A 660 -8.21 -0.80 22.74
N ASN A 661 -8.70 -0.85 23.98
CA ASN A 661 -7.89 -1.27 25.14
C ASN A 661 -8.47 -2.55 25.73
N GLY A 662 -8.01 -2.95 26.91
CA GLY A 662 -8.52 -4.10 27.66
C GLY A 662 -9.58 -3.77 28.71
N ILE A 663 -10.18 -2.57 28.71
CA ILE A 663 -10.93 -2.05 29.88
C ILE A 663 -12.20 -2.89 30.10
N THR A 664 -12.31 -3.52 31.27
CA THR A 664 -13.43 -4.44 31.58
C THR A 664 -14.56 -3.82 32.41
N SER A 665 -14.25 -2.74 33.13
CA SER A 665 -15.23 -2.00 33.95
C SER A 665 -14.85 -0.53 34.07
N LEU A 666 -15.86 0.32 34.26
CA LEU A 666 -15.69 1.74 34.59
C LEU A 666 -16.03 1.95 36.08
N PRO A 667 -15.22 2.72 36.84
CA PRO A 667 -15.56 3.08 38.21
C PRO A 667 -16.72 4.08 38.26
N GLU A 668 -17.44 4.13 39.39
CA GLU A 668 -18.45 5.18 39.62
C GLU A 668 -17.82 6.58 39.54
N GLY A 669 -18.45 7.46 38.77
CA GLY A 669 -17.96 8.83 38.58
C GLY A 669 -16.69 8.96 37.73
N ALA A 670 -16.32 7.94 36.93
CA ALA A 670 -15.15 7.96 36.04
C ALA A 670 -15.00 9.26 35.20
N PHE A 671 -16.12 9.86 34.81
CA PHE A 671 -16.19 11.08 34.01
C PHE A 671 -16.88 12.25 34.73
N SER A 672 -16.98 12.20 36.06
CA SER A 672 -17.64 13.25 36.83
C SER A 672 -16.91 14.59 36.72
N GLY A 673 -17.67 15.67 36.59
CA GLY A 673 -17.18 17.04 36.44
C GLY A 673 -16.77 17.45 35.02
N LEU A 674 -16.77 16.53 34.03
CA LEU A 674 -16.33 16.80 32.65
C LEU A 674 -17.43 17.47 31.80
N ARG A 675 -17.94 18.61 32.26
CA ARG A 675 -19.11 19.30 31.64
C ARG A 675 -18.86 19.90 30.26
N ARG A 676 -17.59 20.06 29.87
CA ARG A 676 -17.15 20.57 28.55
C ARG A 676 -16.94 19.49 27.51
N MET A 677 -17.12 18.24 27.89
CA MET A 677 -16.83 17.09 27.06
C MET A 677 -17.74 17.05 25.82
N ARG A 678 -17.16 16.81 24.64
CA ARG A 678 -17.86 16.76 23.35
C ARG A 678 -17.77 15.39 22.68
N TYR A 679 -16.64 14.68 22.85
CA TYR A 679 -16.38 13.41 22.16
C TYR A 679 -15.84 12.36 23.13
N LEU A 680 -16.57 11.26 23.32
CA LEU A 680 -16.15 10.13 24.15
C LEU A 680 -16.21 8.83 23.35
N TRP A 681 -15.05 8.21 23.12
CA TRP A 681 -14.95 6.93 22.41
C TRP A 681 -14.41 5.83 23.34
N LEU A 682 -15.22 4.80 23.52
CA LEU A 682 -15.01 3.68 24.44
C LEU A 682 -15.09 2.32 23.73
N ASP A 683 -15.16 2.26 22.41
CA ASP A 683 -15.40 1.03 21.65
C ASP A 683 -14.22 0.06 21.59
N GLY A 684 -14.50 -1.24 21.49
CA GLY A 684 -13.52 -2.30 21.37
C GLY A 684 -12.62 -2.49 22.60
N ASN A 685 -13.17 -2.21 23.78
CA ASN A 685 -12.72 -2.69 25.08
C ASN A 685 -13.39 -4.03 25.43
N GLY A 686 -13.55 -4.33 26.73
CA GLY A 686 -14.28 -5.49 27.25
C GLY A 686 -15.33 -5.13 28.31
N LEU A 687 -15.98 -3.97 28.18
CA LEU A 687 -16.96 -3.48 29.16
C LEU A 687 -18.23 -4.34 29.13
N ARG A 688 -18.59 -4.94 30.26
CA ARG A 688 -19.81 -5.77 30.37
C ARG A 688 -21.02 -5.02 30.94
N PHE A 689 -20.76 -4.04 31.78
CA PHE A 689 -21.77 -3.23 32.45
C PHE A 689 -21.34 -1.76 32.51
N LEU A 690 -22.32 -0.86 32.57
CA LEU A 690 -22.12 0.57 32.78
C LEU A 690 -22.65 0.96 34.17
N PRO A 691 -21.86 1.67 35.01
CA PRO A 691 -22.38 2.22 36.26
C PRO A 691 -23.55 3.17 36.03
N ALA A 692 -24.49 3.21 36.96
CA ALA A 692 -25.57 4.20 36.92
C ALA A 692 -24.99 5.62 36.88
N GLN A 693 -25.56 6.49 36.05
CA GLN A 693 -25.19 7.91 35.96
C GLN A 693 -23.73 8.18 35.54
N VAL A 694 -23.00 7.20 34.99
CA VAL A 694 -21.60 7.36 34.54
C VAL A 694 -21.40 8.52 33.55
N PHE A 695 -22.46 8.89 32.81
CA PHE A 695 -22.45 9.99 31.84
C PHE A 695 -23.22 11.25 32.27
N SER A 696 -23.77 11.30 33.50
CA SER A 696 -24.70 12.36 33.95
C SER A 696 -24.15 13.79 33.86
N ASP A 697 -22.86 13.99 34.12
CA ASP A 697 -22.21 15.31 34.02
C ASP A 697 -21.89 15.72 32.56
N LEU A 698 -21.97 14.82 31.58
CA LEU A 698 -21.53 15.02 30.19
C LEU A 698 -22.60 15.74 29.32
N THR A 699 -23.22 16.77 29.87
CA THR A 699 -24.34 17.50 29.24
C THR A 699 -24.00 18.17 27.88
N SER A 700 -22.72 18.44 27.62
CA SER A 700 -22.21 18.98 26.34
C SER A 700 -21.78 17.91 25.32
N LEU A 701 -21.94 16.62 25.64
CA LEU A 701 -21.45 15.53 24.80
C LEU A 701 -22.21 15.49 23.48
N GLU A 702 -21.48 15.58 22.37
CA GLU A 702 -22.02 15.57 21.01
C GLU A 702 -21.95 14.17 20.40
N GLN A 703 -20.86 13.43 20.68
CA GLN A 703 -20.66 12.10 20.15
C GLN A 703 -20.22 11.12 21.22
N LEU A 704 -20.90 9.98 21.21
CA LEU A 704 -20.63 8.86 22.09
C LEU A 704 -20.48 7.60 21.26
N ALA A 705 -19.31 6.99 21.33
CA ALA A 705 -19.06 5.65 20.82
C ALA A 705 -18.81 4.71 21.98
N ILE A 706 -19.62 3.66 22.07
CA ILE A 706 -19.49 2.57 23.04
C ILE A 706 -19.61 1.30 22.23
N GLY A 707 -18.63 0.41 22.24
CA GLY A 707 -18.64 -0.73 21.32
C GLY A 707 -18.22 -2.02 22.00
N GLU A 708 -19.18 -2.71 22.61
CA GLU A 708 -18.88 -3.68 23.65
C GLU A 708 -19.93 -4.80 23.73
N ASP A 709 -19.55 -5.93 24.33
CA ASP A 709 -20.46 -7.00 24.76
C ASP A 709 -21.24 -6.59 26.04
N LEU A 710 -21.85 -5.40 26.03
CA LEU A 710 -22.69 -4.92 27.12
C LEU A 710 -23.87 -5.87 27.29
N THR A 711 -23.92 -6.58 28.41
CA THR A 711 -25.02 -7.50 28.73
C THR A 711 -26.22 -6.78 29.31
N GLU A 712 -26.00 -5.62 29.94
CA GLU A 712 -27.06 -4.81 30.56
C GLU A 712 -26.86 -3.32 30.27
N TRP A 713 -27.97 -2.64 29.95
CA TRP A 713 -28.03 -1.20 29.73
C TRP A 713 -28.86 -0.52 30.82
N PRO A 714 -28.31 0.45 31.56
CA PRO A 714 -29.12 1.24 32.49
C PRO A 714 -30.17 2.05 31.70
N PRO A 715 -31.47 1.99 32.06
CA PRO A 715 -32.55 2.61 31.29
C PRO A 715 -32.36 4.11 31.01
N ASP A 716 -31.79 4.83 31.99
CA ASP A 716 -31.61 6.29 31.93
C ASP A 716 -30.16 6.72 31.61
N ALA A 717 -29.29 5.79 31.18
CA ALA A 717 -27.86 6.04 31.00
C ALA A 717 -27.53 7.24 30.09
N LEU A 718 -28.35 7.50 29.08
CA LEU A 718 -28.15 8.57 28.10
C LEU A 718 -29.04 9.79 28.35
N SER A 719 -29.96 9.73 29.31
CA SER A 719 -31.05 10.71 29.45
C SER A 719 -30.57 12.15 29.67
N ASP A 720 -29.45 12.32 30.37
CA ASP A 720 -28.82 13.62 30.67
C ASP A 720 -28.00 14.20 29.48
N LEU A 721 -27.77 13.41 28.42
CA LEU A 721 -26.95 13.81 27.26
C LEU A 721 -27.74 14.65 26.26
N SER A 722 -28.16 15.83 26.70
CA SER A 722 -29.02 16.75 25.93
C SER A 722 -28.40 17.31 24.64
N SER A 723 -27.07 17.29 24.53
CA SER A 723 -26.33 17.75 23.35
C SER A 723 -25.98 16.64 22.36
N LEU A 724 -26.35 15.38 22.65
CA LEU A 724 -25.92 14.22 21.87
C LEU A 724 -26.48 14.27 20.45
N GLU A 725 -25.59 14.28 19.45
CA GLU A 725 -25.91 14.31 18.03
C GLU A 725 -25.61 12.98 17.35
N PHE A 726 -24.60 12.25 17.85
CA PHE A 726 -24.17 10.98 17.29
C PHE A 726 -24.03 9.91 18.36
N PHE A 727 -24.71 8.78 18.17
CA PHE A 727 -24.56 7.59 18.98
C PHE A 727 -24.07 6.40 18.15
N TRP A 728 -22.95 5.82 18.55
CA TRP A 728 -22.38 4.60 17.99
C TRP A 728 -22.42 3.46 19.01
N LEU A 729 -22.94 2.33 18.56
CA LEU A 729 -22.97 1.11 19.31
C LEU A 729 -22.58 -0.10 18.45
N TYR A 730 -21.34 -0.58 18.57
CA TYR A 730 -20.74 -1.58 17.66
C TYR A 730 -20.18 -2.83 18.37
N ASN A 731 -20.40 -4.03 17.84
CA ASN A 731 -19.84 -5.29 18.36
C ASN A 731 -18.87 -5.91 17.35
N GLY A 732 -17.60 -6.08 17.77
CA GLY A 732 -16.55 -6.70 16.98
C GLY A 732 -16.26 -8.18 17.29
N SER A 733 -16.89 -8.79 18.30
CA SER A 733 -16.50 -10.10 18.83
C SER A 733 -17.40 -11.25 18.32
N VAL A 734 -16.77 -12.34 17.88
CA VAL A 734 -17.45 -13.52 17.34
C VAL A 734 -17.66 -14.57 18.43
N GLY A 735 -18.75 -14.49 19.22
CA GLY A 735 -18.99 -15.55 20.22
C GLY A 735 -20.08 -15.34 21.29
N PHE A 736 -20.68 -14.16 21.40
CA PHE A 736 -21.52 -13.79 22.54
C PHE A 736 -23.04 -13.79 22.26
N SER A 737 -23.82 -13.76 23.36
CA SER A 737 -25.28 -13.74 23.41
C SER A 737 -25.88 -12.48 22.80
N ASP A 738 -27.16 -12.56 22.42
CA ASP A 738 -27.87 -11.43 21.83
C ASP A 738 -28.12 -10.32 22.87
N VAL A 739 -28.09 -9.07 22.40
CA VAL A 739 -28.25 -7.87 23.24
C VAL A 739 -29.67 -7.32 23.11
N GLU A 740 -30.25 -6.90 24.23
CA GLU A 740 -31.52 -6.16 24.28
C GLU A 740 -31.25 -4.69 24.63
N LEU A 741 -31.87 -3.77 23.88
CA LEU A 741 -31.84 -2.34 24.20
C LEU A 741 -33.04 -1.99 25.10
N PRO A 742 -32.89 -1.11 26.09
CA PRO A 742 -34.00 -0.72 26.95
C PRO A 742 -34.99 0.16 26.19
N ALA A 743 -36.29 -0.01 26.49
CA ALA A 743 -37.32 0.87 25.97
C ALA A 743 -37.05 2.32 26.44
N GLY A 744 -37.13 3.28 25.52
CA GLY A 744 -36.89 4.69 25.86
C GLY A 744 -35.43 5.07 26.07
N MET A 745 -34.45 4.26 25.66
CA MET A 745 -33.00 4.54 25.76
C MET A 745 -32.59 5.95 25.30
N PHE A 746 -33.24 6.50 24.27
CA PHE A 746 -32.94 7.82 23.70
C PHE A 746 -33.85 8.94 24.24
N THR A 747 -34.58 8.69 25.34
CA THR A 747 -35.45 9.70 25.96
C THR A 747 -34.59 10.85 26.47
N GLY A 748 -34.86 12.06 25.98
CA GLY A 748 -34.10 13.27 26.33
C GLY A 748 -33.08 13.70 25.27
N ASN A 749 -32.66 12.81 24.36
CA ASN A 749 -31.63 13.07 23.35
C ASN A 749 -32.19 13.69 22.06
N ARG A 750 -32.90 14.82 22.18
CA ARG A 750 -33.62 15.45 21.05
C ARG A 750 -32.74 16.02 19.94
N ARG A 751 -31.42 16.11 20.16
CA ARG A 751 -30.44 16.58 19.17
C ARG A 751 -29.83 15.45 18.33
N LEU A 752 -30.18 14.19 18.59
CA LEU A 752 -29.65 13.06 17.84
C LEU A 752 -29.95 13.21 16.34
N ARG A 753 -28.89 13.21 15.53
CA ARG A 753 -28.94 13.21 14.07
C ARG A 753 -28.56 11.85 13.51
N ASN A 754 -27.70 11.09 14.18
CA ASN A 754 -27.23 9.81 13.69
C ASN A 754 -27.18 8.75 14.80
N ILE A 755 -27.77 7.59 14.52
CA ILE A 755 -27.75 6.41 15.40
C ILE A 755 -27.25 5.21 14.60
N TRP A 756 -26.09 4.68 14.98
CA TRP A 756 -25.51 3.49 14.34
C TRP A 756 -25.37 2.37 15.35
N VAL A 757 -26.10 1.28 15.12
CA VAL A 757 -26.14 0.12 16.03
C VAL A 757 -25.86 -1.17 15.28
N GLN A 758 -24.83 -1.91 15.70
CA GLN A 758 -24.41 -3.21 15.17
C GLN A 758 -24.05 -4.13 16.34
N GLN A 759 -25.04 -4.73 16.99
CA GLN A 759 -24.91 -5.47 18.27
C GLN A 759 -25.56 -6.86 18.24
N ARG A 760 -25.73 -7.45 17.05
CA ARG A 760 -26.46 -8.72 16.90
C ARG A 760 -27.89 -8.65 17.45
N LEU A 761 -28.54 -7.49 17.41
CA LEU A 761 -29.89 -7.29 17.95
C LEU A 761 -30.89 -8.24 17.28
N ARG A 762 -31.67 -8.99 18.07
CA ARG A 762 -32.75 -9.87 17.57
C ARG A 762 -34.06 -9.12 17.35
N GLU A 763 -34.35 -8.18 18.24
CA GLU A 763 -35.55 -7.36 18.21
C GLU A 763 -35.23 -5.90 18.58
N LEU A 764 -36.15 -5.01 18.25
CA LEU A 764 -36.12 -3.61 18.64
C LEU A 764 -37.31 -3.33 19.58
N PRO A 765 -37.11 -2.61 20.70
CA PRO A 765 -38.21 -2.13 21.51
C PRO A 765 -39.16 -1.24 20.71
N SER A 766 -40.46 -1.38 20.97
CA SER A 766 -41.47 -0.50 20.37
C SER A 766 -41.25 0.95 20.81
N GLY A 767 -41.25 1.87 19.86
CA GLY A 767 -41.08 3.31 20.13
C GLY A 767 -39.66 3.75 20.50
N LEU A 768 -38.62 2.92 20.30
CA LEU A 768 -37.22 3.25 20.63
C LEU A 768 -36.75 4.61 20.09
N PHE A 769 -37.18 4.97 18.87
CA PHE A 769 -36.79 6.23 18.21
C PHE A 769 -37.85 7.34 18.31
N SER A 770 -38.86 7.17 19.16
CA SER A 770 -39.96 8.12 19.31
C SER A 770 -39.45 9.49 19.75
N GLY A 771 -39.94 10.55 19.10
CA GLY A 771 -39.57 11.94 19.41
C GLY A 771 -38.28 12.44 18.76
N LEU A 772 -37.58 11.62 17.97
CA LEU A 772 -36.34 11.98 17.27
C LEU A 772 -36.61 12.55 15.86
N SER A 773 -37.41 13.61 15.76
CA SER A 773 -37.78 14.20 14.46
C SER A 773 -36.60 14.78 13.67
N GLY A 774 -35.50 15.12 14.35
CA GLY A 774 -34.24 15.58 13.76
C GLY A 774 -33.29 14.47 13.31
N LEU A 775 -33.66 13.19 13.46
CA LEU A 775 -32.79 12.06 13.08
C LEU A 775 -32.64 11.99 11.56
N GLU A 776 -31.41 12.12 11.06
CA GLU A 776 -31.06 12.11 9.64
C GLU A 776 -30.54 10.74 9.19
N GLY A 777 -29.82 10.02 10.06
CA GLY A 777 -29.17 8.75 9.75
C GLY A 777 -29.50 7.67 10.76
N LEU A 778 -30.06 6.56 10.27
CA LEU A 778 -30.32 5.36 11.07
C LEU A 778 -29.62 4.16 10.44
N ARG A 779 -28.69 3.56 11.16
CA ARG A 779 -27.92 2.41 10.71
C ARG A 779 -28.14 1.24 11.65
N LEU A 780 -28.76 0.19 11.13
CA LEU A 780 -29.13 -1.05 11.82
C LEU A 780 -28.67 -2.28 11.04
N ASP A 781 -27.75 -2.11 10.08
CA ASP A 781 -27.19 -3.21 9.29
C ASP A 781 -26.30 -4.13 10.14
N ALA A 782 -26.14 -5.38 9.69
CA ALA A 782 -25.34 -6.40 10.38
C ALA A 782 -25.83 -6.72 11.82
N ASN A 783 -27.16 -6.79 12.00
CA ASN A 783 -27.80 -7.30 13.20
C ASN A 783 -28.50 -8.65 12.92
N ARG A 784 -29.36 -9.11 13.84
CA ARG A 784 -30.15 -10.35 13.74
C ARG A 784 -31.66 -10.07 13.65
N LEU A 785 -32.04 -8.88 13.20
CA LEU A 785 -33.44 -8.45 13.15
C LEU A 785 -34.20 -9.25 12.10
N SER A 786 -35.30 -9.89 12.50
CA SER A 786 -36.22 -10.60 11.60
C SER A 786 -37.43 -9.76 11.19
N ALA A 787 -37.80 -8.77 12.00
CA ALA A 787 -38.91 -7.85 11.74
C ALA A 787 -38.62 -6.47 12.35
N LEU A 788 -39.40 -5.46 11.93
CA LEU A 788 -39.38 -4.11 12.50
C LEU A 788 -40.67 -3.87 13.31
N PRO A 789 -40.60 -3.40 14.56
CA PRO A 789 -41.78 -3.20 15.39
C PRO A 789 -42.67 -2.04 14.87
N PRO A 790 -43.97 -2.02 15.21
CA PRO A 790 -44.83 -0.86 14.96
C PRO A 790 -44.22 0.43 15.54
N GLY A 791 -44.37 1.54 14.82
CA GLY A 791 -43.85 2.83 15.24
C GLY A 791 -42.36 3.08 14.97
N THR A 792 -41.60 2.13 14.42
CA THR A 792 -40.13 2.26 14.20
C THR A 792 -39.72 3.58 13.54
N PHE A 793 -40.44 4.02 12.52
CA PHE A 793 -40.13 5.22 11.73
C PHE A 793 -41.08 6.39 12.01
N VAL A 794 -42.05 6.24 12.92
CA VAL A 794 -43.07 7.28 13.16
C VAL A 794 -42.42 8.53 13.75
N GLY A 795 -42.66 9.68 13.12
CA GLY A 795 -42.12 10.97 13.52
C GLY A 795 -40.71 11.29 13.02
N LEU A 796 -40.01 10.37 12.33
CA LEU A 796 -38.65 10.57 11.80
C LEU A 796 -38.63 11.39 10.51
N THR A 797 -39.09 12.65 10.57
CA THR A 797 -39.29 13.51 9.40
C THR A 797 -38.01 14.02 8.75
N ALA A 798 -36.86 13.97 9.44
CA ALA A 798 -35.55 14.35 8.89
C ALA A 798 -34.76 13.18 8.25
N LEU A 799 -35.24 11.94 8.33
CA LEU A 799 -34.45 10.76 7.93
C LEU A 799 -34.07 10.78 6.44
N THR A 800 -32.79 10.70 6.12
CA THR A 800 -32.28 10.69 4.73
C THR A 800 -31.39 9.48 4.44
N ARG A 801 -30.80 8.89 5.48
CA ARG A 801 -29.91 7.74 5.40
C ARG A 801 -30.45 6.61 6.26
N LEU A 802 -30.79 5.47 5.64
CA LEU A 802 -31.26 4.28 6.32
C LEU A 802 -30.47 3.07 5.81
N TYR A 803 -29.90 2.29 6.74
CA TYR A 803 -29.13 1.08 6.43
C TYR A 803 -29.71 -0.10 7.22
N LEU A 804 -30.23 -1.10 6.50
CA LEU A 804 -30.89 -2.28 7.09
C LEU A 804 -30.28 -3.61 6.62
N CYS A 805 -29.29 -3.57 5.73
CA CYS A 805 -28.69 -4.75 5.10
C CYS A 805 -28.08 -5.74 6.12
N ASN A 806 -27.80 -6.96 5.68
CA ASN A 806 -27.17 -7.99 6.53
C ASN A 806 -27.98 -8.31 7.80
N ASN A 807 -29.30 -8.25 7.72
CA ASN A 807 -30.23 -8.77 8.73
C ASN A 807 -31.04 -9.95 8.15
N PRO A 808 -31.43 -10.95 8.96
CA PRO A 808 -32.27 -12.07 8.52
C PRO A 808 -33.62 -11.63 7.91
N GLY A 809 -34.19 -10.53 8.40
CA GLY A 809 -35.43 -9.96 7.88
C GLY A 809 -35.28 -9.17 6.58
N THR A 810 -34.09 -9.09 5.98
CA THR A 810 -33.86 -8.32 4.76
C THR A 810 -34.31 -9.11 3.52
N PRO A 811 -35.15 -8.56 2.62
CA PRO A 811 -35.77 -7.25 2.70
C PRO A 811 -36.96 -7.24 3.67
N PHE A 812 -37.07 -6.20 4.51
CA PHE A 812 -38.10 -6.15 5.58
C PHE A 812 -39.50 -5.92 5.00
N PRO A 813 -40.51 -6.75 5.33
CA PRO A 813 -41.87 -6.54 4.89
C PRO A 813 -42.52 -5.37 5.63
N LEU A 814 -43.11 -4.44 4.88
CA LEU A 814 -43.90 -3.31 5.37
C LEU A 814 -45.36 -3.49 4.96
N PRO A 815 -46.20 -4.15 5.78
CA PRO A 815 -47.59 -4.38 5.45
C PRO A 815 -48.38 -3.07 5.45
N LEU A 816 -49.11 -2.84 4.37
CA LEU A 816 -50.12 -1.79 4.28
C LEU A 816 -51.46 -2.32 4.80
N THR A 817 -52.22 -1.48 5.48
CA THR A 817 -53.62 -1.76 5.84
C THR A 817 -54.51 -0.61 5.39
N LEU A 818 -55.77 -0.90 5.07
CA LEU A 818 -56.78 0.11 4.79
C LEU A 818 -57.63 0.34 6.04
N GLU A 819 -57.88 1.60 6.38
CA GLU A 819 -58.74 1.99 7.50
C GLU A 819 -59.83 2.93 7.00
N ARG A 820 -61.08 2.67 7.39
CA ARG A 820 -62.21 3.58 7.16
C ARG A 820 -62.22 4.63 8.28
N THR A 821 -62.36 5.90 7.92
CA THR A 821 -62.24 7.04 8.84
C THR A 821 -63.57 7.73 9.13
N ASP A 822 -64.60 7.50 8.30
CA ASP A 822 -65.95 8.03 8.48
C ASP A 822 -66.87 7.12 9.33
N ALA A 823 -66.52 5.85 9.51
CA ALA A 823 -67.22 4.91 10.37
C ALA A 823 -66.34 3.70 10.72
N ASP A 824 -66.53 3.11 11.90
CA ASP A 824 -65.81 1.91 12.34
C ASP A 824 -66.31 0.63 11.63
N ASP A 825 -67.49 0.67 11.01
CA ASP A 825 -68.08 -0.46 10.28
C ASP A 825 -67.54 -0.53 8.83
N PRO A 826 -66.74 -1.55 8.50
CA PRO A 826 -66.15 -1.73 7.16
C PRO A 826 -67.18 -2.12 6.09
N SER A 827 -68.45 -2.31 6.46
CA SER A 827 -69.56 -2.70 5.58
C SER A 827 -70.67 -1.64 5.43
N ALA A 828 -70.50 -0.45 6.03
CA ALA A 828 -71.53 0.59 5.98
C ALA A 828 -71.68 1.21 4.58
N ALA A 829 -72.89 1.66 4.22
CA ALA A 829 -73.18 2.26 2.92
C ALA A 829 -72.30 3.50 2.63
N GLY A 830 -71.97 3.70 1.34
CA GLY A 830 -71.09 4.79 0.88
C GLY A 830 -71.82 6.14 0.65
N PRO A 831 -71.06 7.22 0.38
CA PRO A 831 -69.60 7.26 0.12
C PRO A 831 -68.76 7.00 1.38
N ALA A 832 -67.61 6.33 1.23
CA ALA A 832 -66.68 6.00 2.33
C ALA A 832 -65.42 6.87 2.26
N THR A 833 -64.90 7.30 3.41
CA THR A 833 -63.63 8.04 3.50
C THR A 833 -62.59 7.13 4.14
N MET A 834 -61.52 6.83 3.43
CA MET A 834 -60.52 5.82 3.81
C MET A 834 -59.12 6.41 3.86
N GLN A 835 -58.22 5.76 4.60
CA GLN A 835 -56.78 6.03 4.64
C GLN A 835 -55.99 4.74 4.51
N VAL A 836 -54.79 4.83 3.95
CA VAL A 836 -53.79 3.77 4.02
C VAL A 836 -52.97 3.97 5.28
N ARG A 837 -52.75 2.89 6.04
CA ARG A 837 -51.91 2.88 7.23
C ARG A 837 -50.71 1.97 7.05
N LEU A 838 -49.58 2.41 7.59
CA LEU A 838 -48.34 1.68 7.68
C LEU A 838 -47.90 1.64 9.15
N ALA A 839 -48.06 0.48 9.80
CA ALA A 839 -47.88 0.34 11.25
C ALA A 839 -46.47 0.72 11.75
N THR A 840 -45.43 0.47 10.95
CA THR A 840 -44.05 0.86 11.24
C THR A 840 -43.79 2.37 11.08
N GLY A 841 -44.66 3.10 10.40
CA GLY A 841 -44.38 4.43 9.84
C GLY A 841 -43.61 4.36 8.52
N ALA A 842 -43.73 5.40 7.70
CA ALA A 842 -43.09 5.50 6.39
C ALA A 842 -41.62 5.94 6.51
N PRO A 843 -40.62 5.12 6.11
CA PRO A 843 -39.21 5.50 6.19
C PRO A 843 -38.76 6.52 5.11
N PHE A 844 -39.58 6.72 4.09
CA PHE A 844 -39.44 7.69 3.00
C PHE A 844 -40.84 8.10 2.53
N ASP A 845 -40.95 9.01 1.55
CA ASP A 845 -42.25 9.38 0.98
C ASP A 845 -42.82 8.20 0.16
N VAL A 846 -43.94 7.63 0.60
CA VAL A 846 -44.57 6.45 -0.02
C VAL A 846 -45.82 6.89 -0.76
N SER A 847 -45.84 6.71 -2.08
CA SER A 847 -47.06 6.92 -2.89
C SER A 847 -47.71 5.58 -3.22
N VAL A 848 -48.97 5.43 -2.87
CA VAL A 848 -49.75 4.20 -3.02
C VAL A 848 -50.90 4.45 -3.98
N ALA A 849 -50.95 3.67 -5.06
CA ALA A 849 -52.07 3.68 -5.99
C ALA A 849 -53.22 2.82 -5.46
N ILE A 850 -54.41 3.39 -5.43
CA ILE A 850 -55.64 2.75 -4.95
C ILE A 850 -56.43 2.21 -6.14
N SER A 851 -56.92 0.98 -6.02
CA SER A 851 -57.81 0.34 -6.99
C SER A 851 -59.16 0.06 -6.33
N ALA A 852 -60.24 0.47 -6.99
CA ALA A 852 -61.60 0.17 -6.56
C ALA A 852 -62.50 -0.05 -7.78
N PRO A 853 -62.47 -1.25 -8.41
CA PRO A 853 -63.35 -1.57 -9.53
C PRO A 853 -64.82 -1.37 -9.14
N GLY A 854 -65.57 -0.62 -9.96
CA GLY A 854 -66.99 -0.30 -9.66
C GLY A 854 -67.21 0.99 -8.85
N ALA A 855 -66.14 1.73 -8.49
CA ALA A 855 -66.23 3.02 -7.82
C ALA A 855 -65.44 4.14 -8.54
N THR A 856 -65.68 5.37 -8.09
CA THR A 856 -64.88 6.56 -8.34
C THR A 856 -64.05 6.87 -7.10
N LEU A 857 -62.77 7.20 -7.31
CA LEU A 857 -61.79 7.50 -6.27
C LEU A 857 -61.42 8.98 -6.32
N SER A 858 -61.31 9.63 -5.15
CA SER A 858 -60.87 11.01 -5.05
C SER A 858 -60.00 11.21 -3.80
N PRO A 859 -58.65 11.28 -3.93
CA PRO A 859 -57.83 10.96 -5.10
C PRO A 859 -57.62 9.44 -5.30
N SER A 860 -57.10 9.03 -6.47
CA SER A 860 -56.77 7.62 -6.78
C SER A 860 -55.35 7.19 -6.40
N VAL A 861 -54.51 8.15 -6.00
CA VAL A 861 -53.17 7.94 -5.45
C VAL A 861 -53.08 8.75 -4.17
N VAL A 862 -52.63 8.13 -3.09
CA VAL A 862 -52.40 8.79 -1.82
C VAL A 862 -50.92 8.70 -1.45
N THR A 863 -50.41 9.75 -0.80
CA THR A 863 -49.03 9.82 -0.36
C THR A 863 -48.97 9.81 1.17
N MET A 864 -48.10 8.99 1.73
CA MET A 864 -47.65 9.05 3.11
C MET A 864 -46.32 9.79 3.11
N ALA A 865 -46.27 10.95 3.75
CA ALA A 865 -45.01 11.65 3.96
C ALA A 865 -44.09 10.82 4.85
N LYS A 866 -42.79 10.93 4.65
CA LYS A 866 -41.78 10.33 5.53
C LYS A 866 -42.04 10.65 7.00
N GLY A 867 -42.02 9.62 7.84
CA GLY A 867 -42.34 9.68 9.26
C GLY A 867 -43.85 9.58 9.58
N ALA A 868 -44.75 9.62 8.58
CA ALA A 868 -46.18 9.44 8.80
C ALA A 868 -46.55 7.96 8.95
N SER A 869 -47.58 7.67 9.75
CA SER A 869 -48.18 6.33 9.87
C SER A 869 -49.43 6.14 9.01
N THR A 870 -50.04 7.22 8.54
CA THR A 870 -51.24 7.20 7.69
C THR A 870 -51.11 8.13 6.50
N SER A 871 -51.84 7.84 5.42
CA SER A 871 -51.94 8.69 4.24
C SER A 871 -52.95 9.83 4.43
N SER A 872 -52.93 10.80 3.51
CA SER A 872 -54.11 11.67 3.32
C SER A 872 -55.36 10.83 3.03
N PRO A 873 -56.55 11.24 3.50
CA PRO A 873 -57.79 10.51 3.25
C PRO A 873 -58.18 10.55 1.77
N PHE A 874 -58.85 9.50 1.29
CA PHE A 874 -59.45 9.42 -0.04
C PHE A 874 -60.90 8.93 0.06
N THR A 875 -61.74 9.40 -0.86
CA THR A 875 -63.16 9.03 -0.90
C THR A 875 -63.41 7.95 -1.95
N VAL A 876 -64.20 6.94 -1.58
CA VAL A 876 -64.68 5.87 -2.45
C VAL A 876 -66.18 6.04 -2.66
N THR A 877 -66.59 6.34 -3.90
CA THR A 877 -68.01 6.50 -4.26
C THR A 877 -68.41 5.50 -5.34
N ARG A 878 -69.32 4.57 -5.02
CA ARG A 878 -69.80 3.56 -5.98
C ARG A 878 -70.39 4.22 -7.22
N ARG A 879 -70.08 3.68 -8.41
CA ARG A 879 -70.63 4.22 -9.67
C ARG A 879 -72.12 3.88 -9.80
N PRO A 880 -72.93 4.74 -10.44
CA PRO A 880 -74.36 4.50 -10.62
C PRO A 880 -74.70 3.21 -11.41
N ASP A 881 -73.79 2.76 -12.28
CA ASP A 881 -73.93 1.58 -13.15
C ASP A 881 -73.42 0.28 -12.51
N HIS A 882 -72.87 0.33 -11.29
CA HIS A 882 -72.34 -0.84 -10.60
C HIS A 882 -73.33 -1.37 -9.55
N SER A 883 -73.91 -2.55 -9.80
CA SER A 883 -74.73 -3.29 -8.84
C SER A 883 -73.88 -4.32 -8.10
N GLY A 884 -73.42 -4.00 -6.88
CA GLY A 884 -72.62 -4.92 -6.07
C GLY A 884 -71.77 -4.24 -4.99
N THR A 885 -70.99 -5.07 -4.32
CA THR A 885 -69.96 -4.72 -3.32
C THR A 885 -68.71 -4.17 -4.03
N VAL A 886 -68.20 -3.02 -3.57
CA VAL A 886 -66.96 -2.43 -4.11
C VAL A 886 -65.79 -2.91 -3.26
N VAL A 887 -64.83 -3.62 -3.88
CA VAL A 887 -63.60 -4.03 -3.21
C VAL A 887 -62.52 -2.97 -3.44
N VAL A 888 -62.00 -2.41 -2.35
CA VAL A 888 -60.89 -1.45 -2.38
C VAL A 888 -59.58 -2.21 -2.09
N SER A 889 -58.58 -2.03 -2.93
CA SER A 889 -57.25 -2.59 -2.74
C SER A 889 -56.17 -1.56 -3.01
N VAL A 890 -54.98 -1.79 -2.46
CA VAL A 890 -53.77 -1.03 -2.76
C VAL A 890 -52.91 -1.83 -3.72
N SER A 891 -52.36 -1.17 -4.74
CA SER A 891 -51.49 -1.81 -5.73
C SER A 891 -50.08 -2.02 -5.15
N LYS A 892 -49.36 -3.03 -5.65
CA LYS A 892 -47.92 -3.19 -5.42
C LYS A 892 -47.19 -1.91 -5.88
N VAL A 893 -46.59 -1.20 -4.93
CA VAL A 893 -45.83 0.03 -5.21
C VAL A 893 -44.61 -0.35 -6.06
N PRO A 894 -44.27 0.39 -7.14
CA PRO A 894 -43.05 0.13 -7.91
C PRO A 894 -41.82 0.14 -7.00
N GLU A 895 -40.92 -0.81 -7.25
CA GLU A 895 -39.68 -0.99 -6.49
C GLU A 895 -38.95 0.35 -6.28
N THR A 896 -38.59 0.62 -5.02
CA THR A 896 -37.62 1.64 -4.67
C THR A 896 -36.34 1.44 -5.49
N PRO A 897 -35.52 2.48 -5.73
CA PRO A 897 -34.24 2.33 -6.44
C PRO A 897 -33.45 1.14 -5.88
N PRO A 898 -32.97 0.20 -6.73
CA PRO A 898 -32.30 -0.99 -6.26
C PRO A 898 -30.97 -0.57 -5.65
N VAL A 899 -30.84 -0.63 -4.33
CA VAL A 899 -29.56 -0.47 -3.68
C VAL A 899 -29.07 -1.83 -3.21
N SER A 900 -28.08 -2.31 -3.95
CA SER A 900 -27.36 -3.55 -3.69
C SER A 900 -26.54 -3.41 -2.41
N CYS A 901 -26.52 -4.46 -1.58
CA CYS A 901 -25.66 -4.59 -0.41
C CYS A 901 -24.15 -4.49 -0.73
N ASN A 902 -23.77 -4.59 -2.02
CA ASN A 902 -22.37 -4.69 -2.48
C ASN A 902 -21.88 -3.48 -3.32
N ALA A 903 -22.54 -2.31 -3.28
CA ALA A 903 -22.04 -1.15 -4.02
C ALA A 903 -20.75 -0.58 -3.39
N PRO A 904 -19.68 -0.30 -4.19
CA PRO A 904 -18.45 0.27 -3.68
C PRO A 904 -18.70 1.66 -3.07
N ARG A 905 -17.96 1.96 -2.00
CA ARG A 905 -18.09 3.20 -1.22
C ARG A 905 -17.76 4.46 -2.08
N ARG A 906 -18.71 5.02 -2.85
CA ARG A 906 -18.62 6.38 -3.46
C ARG A 906 -19.36 7.45 -2.66
N LYS A 907 -18.68 8.55 -2.36
CA LYS A 907 -18.98 9.53 -1.29
C LYS A 907 -20.37 10.18 -1.18
N ASP A 908 -21.27 10.19 -2.17
CA ASP A 908 -22.35 11.20 -2.13
C ASP A 908 -23.81 10.74 -2.36
N THR A 909 -24.14 9.44 -2.41
CA THR A 909 -25.56 9.00 -2.41
C THR A 909 -25.69 7.54 -1.96
N TYR A 910 -26.20 7.28 -0.75
CA TYR A 910 -26.42 5.92 -0.24
C TYR A 910 -27.77 5.78 0.46
N LEU A 911 -28.76 5.24 -0.25
CA LEU A 911 -29.98 4.71 0.35
C LEU A 911 -29.85 3.19 0.36
N GLY A 912 -29.14 2.59 1.33
CA GLY A 912 -29.05 1.13 1.50
C GLY A 912 -30.37 0.52 1.99
N LEU A 913 -31.47 0.78 1.30
CA LEU A 913 -32.81 0.31 1.64
C LEU A 913 -33.12 -1.00 0.93
N GLN A 914 -33.46 -2.01 1.72
CA GLN A 914 -34.11 -3.23 1.27
C GLN A 914 -35.35 -3.46 2.13
N VAL A 915 -36.46 -2.90 1.67
CA VAL A 915 -37.75 -2.91 2.33
C VAL A 915 -38.80 -3.23 1.26
N VAL A 916 -39.68 -4.20 1.51
CA VAL A 916 -40.75 -4.58 0.58
C VAL A 916 -42.08 -4.10 1.11
N LEU A 917 -42.73 -3.18 0.39
CA LEU A 917 -44.12 -2.83 0.67
C LEU A 917 -45.01 -4.02 0.33
N GLY A 918 -45.79 -4.49 1.31
CA GLY A 918 -46.72 -5.61 1.14
C GLY A 918 -48.09 -5.15 0.64
N ASP A 919 -48.80 -6.04 -0.05
CA ASP A 919 -50.16 -5.77 -0.53
C ASP A 919 -51.18 -5.81 0.63
N ALA A 920 -52.08 -4.84 0.68
CA ALA A 920 -53.27 -4.92 1.52
C ALA A 920 -54.43 -5.49 0.70
N VAL A 921 -54.78 -6.76 0.94
CA VAL A 921 -56.07 -7.33 0.48
C VAL A 921 -57.07 -7.22 1.63
N SER A 922 -57.41 -5.99 2.00
CA SER A 922 -58.49 -5.73 2.95
C SER A 922 -59.80 -5.65 2.16
N VAL A 923 -60.69 -6.64 2.28
CA VAL A 923 -61.99 -6.61 1.61
C VAL A 923 -62.95 -5.73 2.41
N PHE A 924 -62.98 -4.44 2.11
CA PHE A 924 -64.07 -3.55 2.52
C PHE A 924 -65.27 -3.78 1.59
N ARG A 925 -66.49 -3.82 2.14
CA ARG A 925 -67.70 -4.18 1.39
C ARG A 925 -68.69 -3.04 1.23
#